data_AF-A0A352IBN6-F1
#
_entry.id   AF-A0A352IBN6-F1
#
_cell.length_a   1.000
_cell.length_b   1.000
_cell.length_c   1.000
_cell.angle_alpha   90.00
_cell.angle_beta   90.00
_cell.angle_gamma   90.00
#
_symmetry.space_group_name_H-M   'P 1'
#
loop_
_entity.id
_entity.type
_entity.pdbx_description
1 polymer ?
#
loop_
_entity_poly.entity_id
_entity_poly.type
_entity_poly.pdbx_seq_one_letter_code
_entity_poly.pdbx_strand_id
1 'polypeptide(L)'
;SLAAAHKRFAKGAYWNAPVYFAVGSEQDTVKVGVENRIYLYGNWTVWDTWRLERVGDCTGDNIDLIRAQQEAALQDLDELEAQDSLVTAYHEAKSALDQATTLDEVLRAADILARAPQQIRMSHLAYIDFQKAIEAIITERQAHADLNGEYADLLDLYLEGDEASAEGLPNGTYLHILANHTLNVEQLQAEAAFAANLLNLAIKNSVTEGSDLSNLIQNPAFDADANFKGWTYEITKRGQAGSNFSSNSGFTDIYPVAGTWNTAFDLWQDLEDGLPDGIYELQAPAFYRPGANGQGDLEGKDFVPAALYINDFHTPVMNIYTGQVPYAEAINGVNCRYDASGDENAPHNGEYTTSQDYDTGTGYVPEQRQAMSFAFAGGRYVNHAYAIVEGGKIRLGIRNLEKPWNESGMTMWGKFRLIYHGQSEEALDAMIANLEAQRKSIDTIRVEKEYYYSVSHTAKATRLLAQAKASADLKEKMELVRQANAEIAAIPASVAIHDKLIAMKDYLYAQASLLTETDPDKGNLLFEAGDEIDAHVSNGDLTDEECEALYRETLYRTDLGGGFYVQGDLVDAEGNELAYGTTHTHYPLTRQEDGTWTGTFKTQNRANRANSGARAGIYFTLMGNTYKATDAQRRFVTPAQGGFPLVQGGSQDYQAVGGEFRVTIDPARDSVTFEAISYDWADYTYVSGTVLDSKGEQHDWKNDEAVPLKHKGNGVYEGSVTFFHTADKWNGNASFTIFACRSTESDLQFSQMTRSNWSEARYGSAGDETLLEPGGALGGLVRGSERKWLVPMAGETETGTYTVVFDMNQGTVELRESTPDAIGEIAGSEPDVPARRTGIYTLTGQRVSKATRGLYIINGKKVLVK
;
A
#
# COMPACT_ATOMS: atom_id res chain seq x y z
N SER A 1 45.46 4.39 -4.33
CA SER A 1 44.87 4.02 -3.03
C SER A 1 45.14 5.11 -2.00
N LEU A 2 44.24 5.32 -1.04
CA LEU A 2 44.39 6.34 0.03
C LEU A 2 45.67 6.14 0.86
N ALA A 3 46.08 4.88 1.10
CA ALA A 3 47.32 4.56 1.80
C ALA A 3 48.59 5.07 1.10
N ALA A 4 48.60 5.17 -0.23
CA ALA A 4 49.71 5.75 -0.98
C ALA A 4 49.73 7.28 -0.88
N ALA A 5 48.56 7.93 -0.87
CA ALA A 5 48.42 9.37 -0.71
C ALA A 5 48.93 9.84 0.65
N HIS A 6 48.51 9.18 1.74
CA HIS A 6 48.97 9.50 3.10
C HIS A 6 50.51 9.46 3.25
N LYS A 7 51.18 8.43 2.70
CA LYS A 7 52.66 8.34 2.73
C LYS A 7 53.35 9.47 1.95
N ARG A 8 52.70 10.04 0.93
CA ARG A 8 53.23 11.17 0.15
C ARG A 8 53.00 12.48 0.91
N PHE A 9 51.81 12.70 1.45
CA PHE A 9 51.48 13.88 2.25
C PHE A 9 52.38 14.01 3.49
N ALA A 10 52.60 12.91 4.23
CA ALA A 10 53.49 12.87 5.39
C ALA A 10 54.96 13.23 5.06
N LYS A 11 55.38 13.11 3.80
CA LYS A 11 56.72 13.50 3.32
C LYS A 11 56.78 14.92 2.78
N GLY A 12 55.69 15.67 2.91
CA GLY A 12 55.60 17.01 2.38
C GLY A 12 55.35 17.09 0.87
N ALA A 13 55.02 15.98 0.20
CA ALA A 13 54.57 16.05 -1.18
C ALA A 13 53.12 16.57 -1.22
N TYR A 14 52.80 17.42 -2.19
CA TYR A 14 51.47 18.03 -2.37
C TYR A 14 51.04 19.04 -1.30
N TRP A 15 51.98 19.71 -0.61
CA TRP A 15 51.64 20.96 0.08
C TRP A 15 51.30 22.02 -0.97
N ASN A 16 50.03 22.42 -0.99
CA ASN A 16 49.58 23.53 -1.83
C ASN A 16 50.12 24.86 -1.30
N ALA A 17 50.06 25.90 -2.13
CA ALA A 17 50.39 27.26 -1.70
C ALA A 17 49.52 27.65 -0.48
N PRO A 18 50.07 28.41 0.50
CA PRO A 18 49.29 28.90 1.63
C PRO A 18 48.10 29.73 1.17
N VAL A 19 46.99 29.62 1.90
CA VAL A 19 45.84 30.51 1.74
C VAL A 19 45.86 31.55 2.86
N TYR A 20 46.10 32.81 2.49
CA TYR A 20 46.04 33.99 3.32
C TYR A 20 44.64 34.59 3.31
N PHE A 21 44.16 34.98 4.49
CA PHE A 21 42.91 35.70 4.69
C PHE A 21 43.06 36.63 5.90
N ALA A 22 42.23 37.67 5.98
CA ALA A 22 42.19 38.58 7.12
C ALA A 22 40.97 38.29 8.00
N VAL A 23 41.12 38.52 9.31
CA VAL A 23 40.03 38.49 10.30
C VAL A 23 39.83 39.93 10.76
N GLY A 24 38.71 40.55 10.39
CA GLY A 24 38.48 41.99 10.53
C GLY A 24 38.01 42.40 11.92
N SER A 25 37.42 41.48 12.68
CA SER A 25 36.95 41.73 14.04
C SER A 25 37.10 40.50 14.95
N GLU A 26 37.14 40.72 16.27
CA GLU A 26 37.13 39.63 17.26
C GLU A 26 35.82 38.83 17.28
N GLN A 27 34.79 39.31 16.58
CA GLN A 27 33.48 38.65 16.47
C GLN A 27 33.36 37.80 15.19
N ASP A 28 34.33 37.90 14.28
CA ASP A 28 34.31 37.17 13.02
C ASP A 28 34.59 35.68 13.26
N THR A 29 33.84 34.82 12.58
CA THR A 29 34.08 33.37 12.56
C THR A 29 34.75 32.95 11.27
N VAL A 30 35.79 32.12 11.35
CA VAL A 30 36.52 31.61 10.18
C VAL A 30 36.01 30.24 9.79
N LYS A 31 35.66 30.06 8.51
CA LYS A 31 35.34 28.76 7.91
C LYS A 31 36.53 28.25 7.11
N VAL A 32 37.03 27.06 7.45
CA VAL A 32 38.15 26.40 6.78
C VAL A 32 37.68 25.04 6.25
N GLY A 33 37.95 24.73 4.99
CA GLY A 33 37.53 23.47 4.38
C GLY A 33 37.97 23.33 2.92
N VAL A 34 37.83 22.12 2.37
CA VAL A 34 37.99 21.84 0.94
C VAL A 34 36.60 21.75 0.33
N GLU A 35 36.44 22.32 -0.84
CA GLU A 35 35.19 22.28 -1.60
C GLU A 35 35.46 21.81 -3.03
N ASN A 36 34.60 20.92 -3.53
CA ASN A 36 34.55 20.53 -4.93
C ASN A 36 33.08 20.61 -5.37
N ARG A 37 32.75 21.52 -6.30
CA ARG A 37 31.38 21.69 -6.82
C ARG A 37 31.21 21.20 -8.27
N ILE A 38 32.25 20.62 -8.87
CA ILE A 38 32.19 20.10 -10.24
C ILE A 38 32.31 18.59 -10.18
N TYR A 39 31.23 17.90 -10.58
CA TYR A 39 31.26 16.45 -10.77
C TYR A 39 31.79 16.13 -12.16
N LEU A 40 32.91 15.40 -12.23
CA LEU A 40 33.38 14.74 -13.44
C LEU A 40 33.58 13.27 -13.11
N TYR A 41 33.03 12.39 -13.96
CA TYR A 41 33.12 10.96 -13.76
C TYR A 41 34.60 10.51 -13.64
N GLY A 42 34.92 9.79 -12.56
CA GLY A 42 36.27 9.31 -12.28
C GLY A 42 37.20 10.27 -11.51
N ASN A 43 36.75 11.49 -11.15
CA ASN A 43 37.57 12.42 -10.38
C ASN A 43 37.75 12.00 -8.91
N TRP A 44 38.96 12.20 -8.38
CA TRP A 44 39.32 11.97 -6.97
C TRP A 44 39.81 13.27 -6.34
N THR A 45 39.18 13.69 -5.24
CA THR A 45 39.68 14.76 -4.36
C THR A 45 40.15 14.14 -3.05
N VAL A 46 41.42 14.32 -2.69
CA VAL A 46 42.01 13.78 -1.46
C VAL A 46 42.73 14.90 -0.72
N TRP A 47 42.43 15.06 0.56
CA TRP A 47 43.06 16.04 1.45
C TRP A 47 43.49 15.36 2.76
N ASP A 48 44.51 15.90 3.40
CA ASP A 48 45.06 15.43 4.68
C ASP A 48 45.75 16.64 5.35
N THR A 49 45.89 16.61 6.68
CA THR A 49 46.69 17.52 7.52
C THR A 49 46.59 19.03 7.19
N TRP A 50 45.92 19.79 8.05
CA TRP A 50 45.73 21.23 7.91
C TRP A 50 46.64 22.00 8.85
N ARG A 51 47.14 23.16 8.41
CA ARG A 51 47.93 24.09 9.25
C ARG A 51 47.31 25.48 9.15
N LEU A 52 47.04 26.08 10.30
CA LEU A 52 46.58 27.46 10.41
C LEU A 52 47.62 28.25 11.22
N GLU A 53 48.10 29.36 10.66
CA GLU A 53 49.13 30.19 11.27
C GLU A 53 48.72 31.65 11.28
N ARG A 54 49.00 32.35 12.38
CA ARG A 54 48.87 33.80 12.45
C ARG A 54 50.12 34.45 11.87
N VAL A 55 49.98 35.11 10.72
CA VAL A 55 51.09 35.75 10.00
C VAL A 55 51.45 37.13 10.57
N GLY A 56 50.50 37.83 11.20
CA GLY A 56 50.74 39.11 11.87
C GLY A 56 49.50 40.02 11.85
N ASP A 57 49.70 41.30 12.17
CA ASP A 57 48.68 42.34 12.02
C ASP A 57 48.56 42.75 10.54
N CYS A 58 47.46 43.41 10.14
CA CYS A 58 47.22 43.86 8.76
C CYS A 58 48.08 45.07 8.35
N THR A 59 49.40 44.89 8.33
CA THR A 59 50.37 45.83 7.73
C THR A 59 50.34 45.74 6.20
N GLY A 60 50.92 46.73 5.50
CA GLY A 60 51.04 46.70 4.04
C GLY A 60 51.65 45.39 3.53
N ASP A 61 52.80 45.00 4.09
CA ASP A 61 53.51 43.76 3.74
C ASP A 61 52.64 42.49 3.91
N ASN A 62 51.76 42.45 4.92
CA ASN A 62 50.88 41.30 5.16
C ASN A 62 49.61 41.33 4.29
N ILE A 63 49.10 42.52 3.92
CA ILE A 63 48.02 42.68 2.94
C ILE A 63 48.49 42.19 1.56
N ASP A 64 49.75 42.46 1.22
CA ASP A 64 50.35 42.06 -0.05
C ASP A 64 50.42 40.54 -0.22
N LEU A 65 50.43 39.75 0.86
CA LEU A 65 50.34 38.28 0.79
C LEU A 65 49.00 37.80 0.22
N ILE A 66 47.89 38.46 0.60
CA ILE A 66 46.56 38.17 0.05
C ILE A 66 46.52 38.59 -1.42
N ARG A 67 47.09 39.75 -1.76
CA ARG A 67 47.17 40.22 -3.16
C ARG A 67 47.95 39.23 -4.04
N ALA A 68 49.17 38.89 -3.64
CA ALA A 68 50.05 37.97 -4.38
C ALA A 68 49.42 36.58 -4.54
N GLN A 69 48.65 36.10 -3.55
CA GLN A 69 47.89 34.87 -3.69
C GLN A 69 46.85 34.96 -4.81
N GLN A 70 46.07 36.04 -4.86
CA GLN A 70 45.05 36.19 -5.90
C GLN A 70 45.70 36.34 -7.28
N GLU A 71 46.77 37.13 -7.40
CA GLU A 71 47.57 37.26 -8.62
C GLU A 71 48.10 35.90 -9.12
N ALA A 72 48.63 35.07 -8.21
CA ALA A 72 49.12 33.73 -8.54
C ALA A 72 48.00 32.73 -8.88
N ALA A 73 46.77 33.00 -8.44
CA ALA A 73 45.60 32.17 -8.70
C ALA A 73 44.79 32.62 -9.93
N LEU A 74 45.14 33.75 -10.56
CA LEU A 74 44.50 34.23 -11.77
C LEU A 74 44.61 33.16 -12.87
N GLN A 75 43.49 32.96 -13.54
CA GLN A 75 43.33 32.03 -14.65
C GLN A 75 42.98 32.80 -15.91
N ASP A 76 43.40 32.25 -17.04
CA ASP A 76 42.92 32.66 -18.35
C ASP A 76 41.59 31.96 -18.62
N LEU A 77 40.52 32.75 -18.77
CA LEU A 77 39.15 32.28 -18.91
C LEU A 77 38.46 32.88 -20.15
N ASP A 78 39.19 33.67 -20.94
CA ASP A 78 38.63 34.51 -22.00
C ASP A 78 38.12 33.67 -23.19
N GLU A 79 38.62 32.43 -23.32
CA GLU A 79 38.16 31.45 -24.32
C GLU A 79 36.89 30.68 -23.89
N LEU A 80 36.44 30.82 -22.63
CA LEU A 80 35.24 30.13 -22.17
C LEU A 80 33.99 30.95 -22.47
N GLU A 81 33.15 30.42 -23.35
CA GLU A 81 31.80 30.92 -23.61
C GLU A 81 30.93 30.71 -22.36
N ALA A 82 30.73 31.78 -21.59
CA ALA A 82 30.06 31.79 -20.29
C ALA A 82 29.35 33.14 -20.07
N GLN A 83 28.53 33.24 -19.02
CA GLN A 83 27.74 34.44 -18.77
C GLN A 83 28.60 35.72 -18.73
N ASP A 84 28.31 36.69 -19.60
CA ASP A 84 29.10 37.91 -19.80
C ASP A 84 29.31 38.71 -18.51
N SER A 85 28.29 38.74 -17.64
CA SER A 85 28.38 39.44 -16.35
C SER A 85 29.40 38.81 -15.39
N LEU A 86 29.61 37.49 -15.46
CA LEU A 86 30.61 36.80 -14.63
C LEU A 86 32.03 37.08 -15.14
N VAL A 87 32.22 37.04 -16.46
CA VAL A 87 33.50 37.35 -17.11
C VAL A 87 33.88 38.80 -16.87
N THR A 88 32.93 39.73 -17.07
CA THR A 88 33.12 41.16 -16.79
C THR A 88 33.50 41.40 -15.32
N ALA A 89 32.74 40.82 -14.38
CA ALA A 89 33.04 40.96 -12.95
C ALA A 89 34.44 40.42 -12.58
N TYR A 90 34.88 39.35 -13.23
CA TYR A 90 36.23 38.80 -13.03
C TYR A 90 37.33 39.76 -13.51
N HIS A 91 37.18 40.35 -14.70
CA HIS A 91 38.14 41.35 -15.22
C HIS A 91 38.13 42.66 -14.43
N GLU A 92 36.96 43.12 -14.01
CA GLU A 92 36.84 44.28 -13.13
C GLU A 92 37.50 44.03 -11.78
N ALA A 93 37.32 42.84 -11.19
CA ALA A 93 37.96 42.46 -9.94
C ALA A 93 39.49 42.35 -10.08
N LYS A 94 40.00 41.84 -11.21
CA LYS A 94 41.43 41.83 -11.52
C LYS A 94 42.00 43.26 -11.57
N SER A 95 41.32 44.15 -12.29
CA SER A 95 41.72 45.56 -12.39
C SER A 95 41.64 46.28 -11.04
N ALA A 96 40.62 45.98 -10.24
CA ALA A 96 40.43 46.54 -8.90
C ALA A 96 41.51 46.05 -7.92
N LEU A 97 41.94 44.78 -8.03
CA LEU A 97 43.02 44.22 -7.22
C LEU A 97 44.35 44.97 -7.46
N ASP A 98 44.67 45.24 -8.73
CA ASP A 98 45.87 45.97 -9.15
C ASP A 98 45.90 47.42 -8.62
N GLN A 99 44.73 48.02 -8.43
CA GLN A 99 44.56 49.40 -7.97
C GLN A 99 44.30 49.52 -6.46
N ALA A 100 44.10 48.41 -5.75
CA ALA A 100 43.71 48.40 -4.35
C ALA A 100 44.82 48.93 -3.43
N THR A 101 44.49 49.91 -2.59
CA THR A 101 45.42 50.55 -1.64
C THR A 101 45.11 50.23 -0.17
N THR A 102 43.95 49.65 0.10
CA THR A 102 43.46 49.30 1.44
C THR A 102 43.13 47.81 1.56
N LEU A 103 43.11 47.29 2.80
CA LEU A 103 42.70 45.90 3.06
C LEU A 103 41.29 45.62 2.53
N ASP A 104 40.33 46.52 2.76
CA ASP A 104 38.94 46.34 2.31
C ASP A 104 38.79 46.31 0.78
N GLU A 105 39.63 47.04 0.04
CA GLU A 105 39.67 46.97 -1.42
C GLU A 105 40.23 45.62 -1.90
N VAL A 106 41.33 45.14 -1.29
CA VAL A 106 41.91 43.83 -1.61
C VAL A 106 40.93 42.70 -1.30
N LEU A 107 40.27 42.72 -0.14
CA LEU A 107 39.31 41.68 0.25
C LEU A 107 38.08 41.65 -0.67
N ARG A 108 37.57 42.82 -1.10
CA ARG A 108 36.44 42.89 -2.04
C ARG A 108 36.80 42.30 -3.41
N ALA A 109 37.97 42.62 -3.95
CA ALA A 109 38.44 42.02 -5.21
C ALA A 109 38.71 40.52 -5.05
N ALA A 110 39.34 40.11 -3.95
CA ALA A 110 39.67 38.72 -3.65
C ALA A 110 38.42 37.82 -3.52
N ASP A 111 37.32 38.30 -2.94
CA ASP A 111 36.07 37.55 -2.87
C ASP A 111 35.56 37.15 -4.26
N ILE A 112 35.54 38.10 -5.20
CA ILE A 112 35.08 37.85 -6.57
C ILE A 112 36.04 36.91 -7.29
N LEU A 113 37.36 37.19 -7.25
CA LEU A 113 38.38 36.38 -7.92
C LEU A 113 38.43 34.93 -7.40
N ALA A 114 38.10 34.69 -6.14
CA ALA A 114 38.08 33.34 -5.56
C ALA A 114 36.90 32.48 -6.07
N ARG A 115 35.75 33.09 -6.40
CA ARG A 115 34.53 32.35 -6.79
C ARG A 115 34.21 32.41 -8.28
N ALA A 116 34.54 33.50 -8.96
CA ALA A 116 34.18 33.72 -10.36
C ALA A 116 34.74 32.65 -11.31
N PRO A 117 36.00 32.17 -11.20
CA PRO A 117 36.53 31.14 -12.10
C PRO A 117 35.75 29.83 -12.11
N GLN A 118 35.14 29.46 -10.98
CA GLN A 118 34.30 28.28 -10.90
C GLN A 118 32.90 28.56 -11.45
N GLN A 119 32.33 29.73 -11.14
CA GLN A 119 31.02 30.15 -11.65
C GLN A 119 31.04 30.26 -13.20
N ILE A 120 32.11 30.81 -13.77
CA ILE A 120 32.35 30.89 -15.22
C ILE A 120 32.37 29.49 -15.83
N ARG A 121 33.11 28.53 -15.26
CA ARG A 121 33.13 27.15 -15.76
C ARG A 121 31.78 26.45 -15.68
N MET A 122 31.05 26.64 -14.59
CA MET A 122 29.70 26.07 -14.46
C MET A 122 28.74 26.68 -15.49
N SER A 123 28.82 27.99 -15.72
CA SER A 123 28.06 28.67 -16.77
C SER A 123 28.44 28.15 -18.15
N HIS A 124 29.73 27.97 -18.44
CA HIS A 124 30.21 27.41 -19.70
C HIS A 124 29.68 26.00 -19.97
N LEU A 125 29.74 25.11 -18.98
CA LEU A 125 29.15 23.77 -19.11
C LEU A 125 27.64 23.84 -19.33
N ALA A 126 26.93 24.76 -18.68
CA ALA A 126 25.50 24.95 -18.88
C ALA A 126 25.18 25.44 -20.30
N TYR A 127 26.01 26.30 -20.90
CA TYR A 127 25.89 26.72 -22.30
C TYR A 127 26.11 25.55 -23.26
N ILE A 128 27.13 24.71 -23.02
CA ILE A 128 27.36 23.47 -23.80
C ILE A 128 26.16 22.53 -23.71
N ASP A 129 25.61 22.33 -22.51
CA ASP A 129 24.47 21.42 -22.32
C ASP A 129 23.19 21.98 -22.95
N PHE A 130 22.97 23.30 -22.87
CA PHE A 130 21.89 23.99 -23.57
C PHE A 130 22.02 23.82 -25.09
N GLN A 131 23.19 24.08 -25.67
CA GLN A 131 23.45 23.88 -27.09
C GLN A 131 23.14 22.44 -27.53
N LYS A 132 23.63 21.43 -26.79
CA LYS A 132 23.32 20.01 -27.11
C LYS A 132 21.83 19.72 -27.06
N ALA A 133 21.11 20.29 -26.10
CA ALA A 133 19.66 20.13 -26.01
C ALA A 133 18.95 20.73 -27.24
N ILE A 134 19.38 21.91 -27.69
CA ILE A 134 18.82 22.54 -28.90
C ILE A 134 19.21 21.78 -30.17
N GLU A 135 20.43 21.27 -30.29
CA GLU A 135 20.87 20.42 -31.41
C GLU A 135 20.03 19.14 -31.56
N ALA A 136 19.63 18.54 -30.44
CA ALA A 136 18.69 17.41 -30.44
C ALA A 136 17.30 17.84 -30.98
N ILE A 137 16.80 19.00 -30.56
CA ILE A 137 15.53 19.56 -31.06
C ILE A 137 15.61 19.88 -32.56
N ILE A 138 16.72 20.44 -33.04
CA ILE A 138 16.97 20.69 -34.47
C ILE A 138 16.92 19.37 -35.25
N THR A 139 17.58 18.33 -34.74
CA THR A 139 17.58 17.00 -35.38
C THR A 139 16.16 16.45 -35.48
N GLU A 140 15.37 16.57 -34.41
CA GLU A 140 13.98 16.10 -34.37
C GLU A 140 13.09 16.90 -35.33
N ARG A 141 13.23 18.23 -35.33
CA ARG A 141 12.50 19.12 -36.24
C ARG A 141 12.81 18.82 -37.71
N GLN A 142 14.07 18.48 -38.03
CA GLN A 142 14.48 18.06 -39.38
C GLN A 142 13.90 16.69 -39.77
N ALA A 143 13.77 15.76 -38.83
CA ALA A 143 13.14 14.46 -39.06
C ALA A 143 11.63 14.60 -39.33
N HIS A 144 10.99 15.63 -38.76
CA HIS A 144 9.58 15.94 -38.90
C HIS A 144 9.32 17.23 -39.69
N ALA A 145 9.72 17.25 -40.97
CA ALA A 145 9.47 18.38 -41.87
C ALA A 145 7.96 18.62 -42.13
N ASP A 146 7.10 17.69 -41.73
CA ASP A 146 5.64 17.73 -41.82
C ASP A 146 4.97 18.62 -40.75
N LEU A 147 5.68 18.97 -39.66
CA LEU A 147 5.15 19.88 -38.63
C LEU A 147 4.84 21.25 -39.24
N ASN A 148 3.66 21.78 -38.92
CA ASN A 148 3.12 23.02 -39.49
C ASN A 148 2.24 23.78 -38.46
N GLY A 149 1.91 25.03 -38.78
CA GLY A 149 1.08 25.89 -37.93
C GLY A 149 1.89 26.76 -36.97
N GLU A 150 1.18 27.56 -36.15
CA GLU A 150 1.78 28.66 -35.39
C GLU A 150 2.93 28.26 -34.46
N TYR A 151 2.85 27.07 -33.85
CA TYR A 151 3.91 26.58 -32.95
C TYR A 151 5.11 26.01 -33.71
N ALA A 152 4.90 25.46 -34.91
CA ALA A 152 6.01 25.06 -35.78
C ALA A 152 6.75 26.29 -36.31
N ASP A 153 6.00 27.33 -36.73
CA ASP A 153 6.58 28.61 -37.17
C ASP A 153 7.36 29.30 -36.02
N LEU A 154 6.82 29.26 -34.79
CA LEU A 154 7.48 29.82 -33.61
C LEU A 154 8.73 29.02 -33.22
N LEU A 155 8.70 27.69 -33.36
CA LEU A 155 9.87 26.84 -33.14
C LEU A 155 10.95 27.12 -34.19
N ASP A 156 10.60 27.24 -35.47
CA ASP A 156 11.55 27.57 -36.54
C ASP A 156 12.18 28.95 -36.32
N LEU A 157 11.38 29.95 -35.91
CA LEU A 157 11.89 31.26 -35.49
C LEU A 157 12.87 31.14 -34.32
N TYR A 158 12.53 30.36 -33.29
CA TYR A 158 13.41 30.17 -32.14
C TYR A 158 14.74 29.51 -32.51
N LEU A 159 14.73 28.51 -33.41
CA LEU A 159 15.91 27.73 -33.80
C LEU A 159 16.81 28.46 -34.81
N GLU A 160 16.24 29.20 -35.75
CA GLU A 160 16.96 29.78 -36.90
C GLU A 160 17.15 31.30 -36.82
N GLY A 161 16.31 32.00 -36.04
CA GLY A 161 16.35 33.45 -35.90
C GLY A 161 17.48 33.95 -34.98
N ASP A 162 17.80 35.24 -35.05
CA ASP A 162 18.80 35.93 -34.22
C ASP A 162 18.21 37.08 -33.38
N GLU A 163 16.89 37.10 -33.23
CA GLU A 163 16.15 38.18 -32.59
C GLU A 163 16.34 38.23 -31.07
N ALA A 164 16.64 39.43 -30.56
CA ALA A 164 16.73 39.71 -29.13
C ALA A 164 15.36 39.69 -28.40
N SER A 165 14.27 39.76 -29.15
CA SER A 165 12.91 39.73 -28.63
C SER A 165 11.95 39.32 -29.74
N ALA A 166 11.09 38.35 -29.44
CA ALA A 166 9.97 37.96 -30.27
C ALA A 166 8.78 37.60 -29.37
N GLU A 167 7.55 37.76 -29.88
CA GLU A 167 6.35 37.38 -29.14
C GLU A 167 6.37 35.88 -28.85
N GLY A 168 6.12 35.50 -27.59
CA GLY A 168 6.17 34.10 -27.16
C GLY A 168 7.58 33.58 -26.81
N LEU A 169 8.66 34.30 -27.13
CA LEU A 169 10.04 33.90 -26.80
C LEU A 169 10.63 34.81 -25.70
N PRO A 170 10.62 34.37 -24.42
CA PRO A 170 10.91 35.25 -23.29
C PRO A 170 12.36 35.76 -23.25
N ASN A 171 13.31 35.00 -23.81
CA ASN A 171 14.75 35.31 -23.80
C ASN A 171 15.31 35.57 -25.22
N GLY A 172 14.44 35.76 -26.21
CA GLY A 172 14.84 35.84 -27.62
C GLY A 172 15.04 34.46 -28.24
N THR A 173 15.76 34.40 -29.36
CA THR A 173 16.03 33.14 -30.08
C THR A 173 17.29 32.43 -29.58
N TYR A 174 17.43 31.16 -29.96
CA TYR A 174 18.59 30.33 -29.64
C TYR A 174 19.92 31.00 -30.02
N LEU A 175 20.05 31.49 -31.27
CA LEU A 175 21.28 32.13 -31.73
C LEU A 175 21.56 33.44 -30.98
N HIS A 176 20.52 34.19 -30.60
CA HIS A 176 20.67 35.38 -29.77
C HIS A 176 21.23 35.03 -28.38
N ILE A 177 20.71 33.98 -27.73
CA ILE A 177 21.14 33.54 -26.41
C ILE A 177 22.61 33.12 -26.41
N LEU A 178 23.05 32.37 -27.43
CA LEU A 178 24.46 31.98 -27.58
C LEU A 178 25.36 33.15 -27.95
N ALA A 179 24.89 34.12 -28.73
CA ALA A 179 25.73 35.26 -29.11
C ALA A 179 25.98 36.25 -27.96
N ASN A 180 25.05 36.37 -27.01
CA ASN A 180 25.08 37.44 -25.99
C ASN A 180 25.35 36.95 -24.56
N HIS A 181 25.36 35.64 -24.31
CA HIS A 181 25.69 35.03 -23.04
C HIS A 181 25.07 35.70 -21.78
N THR A 182 23.78 36.09 -21.84
CA THR A 182 23.15 36.85 -20.76
C THR A 182 22.54 35.99 -19.64
N LEU A 183 22.24 34.72 -19.94
CA LEU A 183 21.50 33.82 -19.05
C LEU A 183 22.42 33.12 -18.04
N ASN A 184 21.91 32.93 -16.82
CA ASN A 184 22.56 32.10 -15.81
C ASN A 184 22.22 30.61 -15.98
N VAL A 185 22.84 29.74 -15.16
CA VAL A 185 22.66 28.28 -15.23
C VAL A 185 21.21 27.83 -15.10
N GLU A 186 20.45 28.40 -14.15
CA GLU A 186 19.05 28.03 -13.93
C GLU A 186 18.16 28.48 -15.09
N GLN A 187 18.43 29.67 -15.63
CA GLN A 187 17.72 30.20 -16.79
C GLN A 187 17.98 29.37 -18.06
N LEU A 188 19.21 28.92 -18.29
CA LEU A 188 19.52 28.03 -19.42
C LEU A 188 18.80 26.67 -19.33
N GLN A 189 18.69 26.11 -18.12
CA GLN A 189 17.93 24.88 -17.89
C GLN A 189 16.43 25.08 -18.17
N ALA A 190 15.87 26.20 -17.71
CA ALA A 190 14.48 26.56 -17.99
C ALA A 190 14.25 26.80 -19.49
N GLU A 191 15.21 27.41 -20.19
CA GLU A 191 15.14 27.68 -21.62
C GLU A 191 15.20 26.40 -22.45
N ALA A 192 16.07 25.45 -22.10
CA ALA A 192 16.09 24.13 -22.73
C ALA A 192 14.74 23.41 -22.60
N ALA A 193 14.12 23.48 -21.42
CA ALA A 193 12.80 22.90 -21.17
C ALA A 193 11.69 23.63 -21.96
N PHE A 194 11.79 24.96 -22.09
CA PHE A 194 10.88 25.76 -22.90
C PHE A 194 10.96 25.38 -24.39
N ALA A 195 12.16 25.26 -24.96
CA ALA A 195 12.36 24.83 -26.34
C ALA A 195 11.82 23.43 -26.61
N ALA A 196 12.03 22.48 -25.67
CA ALA A 196 11.45 21.13 -25.76
C ALA A 196 9.91 21.18 -25.73
N ASN A 197 9.33 22.10 -24.95
CA ASN A 197 7.88 22.29 -24.93
C ASN A 197 7.33 22.91 -26.23
N LEU A 198 8.07 23.82 -26.88
CA LEU A 198 7.69 24.35 -28.20
C LEU A 198 7.61 23.23 -29.24
N LEU A 199 8.60 22.31 -29.27
CA LEU A 199 8.55 21.12 -30.12
C LEU A 199 7.31 20.27 -29.81
N ASN A 200 7.02 20.01 -28.53
CA ASN A 200 5.83 19.24 -28.14
C ASN A 200 4.52 19.91 -28.58
N LEU A 201 4.41 21.24 -28.48
CA LEU A 201 3.25 21.99 -28.95
C LEU A 201 3.14 21.95 -30.47
N ALA A 202 4.25 22.06 -31.20
CA ALA A 202 4.28 21.93 -32.66
C ALA A 202 3.79 20.55 -33.09
N ILE A 203 4.26 19.47 -32.43
CA ILE A 203 3.80 18.09 -32.66
C ILE A 203 2.29 17.99 -32.42
N LYS A 204 1.81 18.40 -31.23
CA LYS A 204 0.39 18.29 -30.86
C LYS A 204 -0.56 19.03 -31.80
N ASN A 205 -0.14 20.17 -32.35
CA ASN A 205 -0.97 20.96 -33.26
C ASN A 205 -0.84 20.55 -34.74
N SER A 206 0.11 19.68 -35.07
CA SER A 206 0.31 19.16 -36.44
C SER A 206 -0.19 17.73 -36.63
N VAL A 207 -0.84 17.13 -35.62
CA VAL A 207 -1.22 15.71 -35.66
C VAL A 207 -2.22 15.44 -36.78
N THR A 208 -1.82 14.59 -37.73
CA THR A 208 -2.66 14.09 -38.81
C THR A 208 -2.63 12.56 -38.84
N GLU A 209 -3.57 11.93 -39.53
CA GLU A 209 -3.56 10.49 -39.72
C GLU A 209 -2.19 10.00 -40.25
N GLY A 210 -1.59 9.03 -39.56
CA GLY A 210 -0.27 8.49 -39.83
C GLY A 210 0.87 9.11 -39.01
N SER A 211 0.63 10.17 -38.22
CA SER A 211 1.69 10.82 -37.42
C SER A 211 2.27 9.87 -36.37
N ASP A 212 3.61 9.81 -36.29
CA ASP A 212 4.37 9.16 -35.21
C ASP A 212 4.50 10.12 -34.03
N LEU A 213 3.87 9.77 -32.92
CA LEU A 213 3.80 10.55 -31.68
C LEU A 213 4.68 9.99 -30.57
N SER A 214 5.62 9.09 -30.91
CA SER A 214 6.52 8.46 -29.93
C SER A 214 7.31 9.47 -29.09
N ASN A 215 7.60 10.64 -29.64
CA ASN A 215 8.35 11.71 -28.95
C ASN A 215 7.57 12.37 -27.82
N LEU A 216 6.23 12.23 -27.80
CA LEU A 216 5.42 12.68 -26.67
C LEU A 216 5.59 11.77 -25.45
N ILE A 217 6.07 10.54 -25.65
CA ILE A 217 6.39 9.62 -24.57
C ILE A 217 7.78 9.98 -24.02
N GLN A 218 7.89 10.27 -22.73
CA GLN A 218 9.21 10.48 -22.13
C GLN A 218 9.95 9.14 -21.99
N ASN A 219 11.22 9.10 -22.41
CA ASN A 219 12.07 7.90 -22.34
C ASN A 219 11.38 6.66 -22.94
N PRO A 220 10.95 6.70 -24.22
CA PRO A 220 10.17 5.62 -24.82
C PRO A 220 11.00 4.35 -25.03
N ALA A 221 12.33 4.47 -25.10
CA ALA A 221 13.27 3.35 -25.28
C ALA A 221 13.74 2.73 -23.96
N PHE A 222 13.45 3.35 -22.80
CA PHE A 222 13.90 2.88 -21.48
C PHE A 222 15.43 2.79 -21.34
N ASP A 223 16.15 3.72 -21.97
CA ASP A 223 17.62 3.77 -22.05
C ASP A 223 18.27 4.81 -21.13
N ALA A 224 17.47 5.59 -20.41
CA ALA A 224 17.97 6.54 -19.42
C ALA A 224 18.72 5.85 -18.26
N ASP A 225 19.77 6.53 -17.76
CA ASP A 225 20.57 6.06 -16.61
C ASP A 225 19.74 5.88 -15.33
N ALA A 226 18.75 6.76 -15.13
CA ALA A 226 17.83 6.64 -14.01
C ALA A 226 16.72 5.65 -14.37
N ASN A 227 16.58 4.61 -13.53
CA ASN A 227 15.62 3.53 -13.72
C ASN A 227 14.19 4.08 -13.95
N PHE A 228 13.59 3.74 -15.09
CA PHE A 228 12.24 4.20 -15.49
C PHE A 228 12.02 5.72 -15.41
N LYS A 229 13.04 6.54 -15.67
CA LYS A 229 12.92 8.01 -15.70
C LYS A 229 11.74 8.45 -16.58
N GLY A 230 10.85 9.26 -16.04
CA GLY A 230 9.66 9.79 -16.73
C GLY A 230 8.41 8.89 -16.65
N TRP A 231 8.51 7.72 -16.02
CA TRP A 231 7.40 6.76 -15.92
C TRP A 231 6.92 6.59 -14.49
N THR A 232 5.62 6.35 -14.33
CA THR A 232 5.01 5.94 -13.06
C THR A 232 4.87 4.43 -13.04
N TYR A 233 5.12 3.79 -11.89
CA TYR A 233 4.93 2.36 -11.76
C TYR A 233 4.50 1.94 -10.37
N GLU A 234 3.83 0.78 -10.31
CA GLU A 234 3.45 0.08 -9.09
C GLU A 234 3.89 -1.38 -9.17
N ILE A 235 4.41 -1.92 -8.06
CA ILE A 235 4.71 -3.35 -7.91
C ILE A 235 3.71 -3.91 -6.91
N THR A 236 2.75 -4.69 -7.39
CA THR A 236 1.63 -5.20 -6.58
C THR A 236 1.97 -6.51 -5.88
N LYS A 237 2.80 -7.36 -6.50
CA LYS A 237 3.26 -8.63 -5.91
C LYS A 237 4.70 -8.93 -6.32
N ARG A 238 5.46 -9.52 -5.38
CA ARG A 238 6.81 -10.06 -5.61
C ARG A 238 6.81 -11.53 -5.21
N GLY A 239 7.45 -12.40 -5.99
CA GLY A 239 7.65 -13.78 -5.54
C GLY A 239 8.72 -13.91 -4.47
N GLN A 240 8.89 -15.10 -3.90
CA GLN A 240 9.75 -15.29 -2.72
C GLN A 240 11.23 -15.04 -2.99
N ALA A 241 11.67 -15.32 -4.21
CA ALA A 241 13.04 -15.05 -4.67
C ALA A 241 13.33 -13.56 -4.94
N GLY A 242 12.35 -12.67 -4.73
CA GLY A 242 12.46 -11.24 -4.97
C GLY A 242 11.95 -10.83 -6.36
N SER A 243 12.18 -9.56 -6.70
CA SER A 243 11.76 -8.90 -7.94
C SER A 243 12.97 -8.26 -8.60
N ASN A 244 13.07 -8.34 -9.92
CA ASN A 244 14.10 -7.65 -10.70
C ASN A 244 13.44 -6.73 -11.75
N PHE A 245 12.80 -5.67 -11.28
CA PHE A 245 12.13 -4.67 -12.10
C PHE A 245 13.11 -3.55 -12.51
N SER A 246 13.55 -3.54 -13.77
CA SER A 246 14.60 -2.62 -14.22
C SER A 246 14.49 -2.24 -15.71
N SER A 247 14.86 -1.01 -16.02
CA SER A 247 15.11 -0.50 -17.37
C SER A 247 16.59 -0.65 -17.74
N ASN A 248 16.91 -0.38 -19.01
CA ASN A 248 18.28 -0.30 -19.52
C ASN A 248 19.18 -1.51 -19.18
N SER A 249 18.65 -2.73 -19.35
CA SER A 249 19.18 -3.94 -18.73
C SER A 249 19.73 -5.00 -19.70
N GLY A 250 19.68 -4.73 -21.00
CA GLY A 250 20.29 -5.51 -22.08
C GLY A 250 21.62 -4.91 -22.56
N PHE A 251 22.07 -5.28 -23.76
CA PHE A 251 23.17 -4.57 -24.44
C PHE A 251 22.64 -3.29 -25.07
N THR A 252 22.93 -2.17 -24.43
CA THR A 252 22.36 -0.85 -24.75
C THR A 252 22.83 -0.30 -26.09
N ASP A 253 24.02 -0.73 -26.54
CA ASP A 253 24.59 -0.44 -27.85
C ASP A 253 23.96 -1.27 -28.98
N ILE A 254 23.26 -2.35 -28.65
CA ILE A 254 22.45 -3.13 -29.60
C ILE A 254 20.99 -2.69 -29.55
N TYR A 255 20.35 -2.84 -28.39
CA TYR A 255 18.96 -2.46 -28.14
C TYR A 255 18.68 -2.42 -26.63
N PRO A 256 18.23 -1.28 -26.06
CA PRO A 256 17.83 -1.18 -24.66
C PRO A 256 16.65 -2.09 -24.31
N VAL A 257 16.75 -2.83 -23.21
CA VAL A 257 15.70 -3.76 -22.74
C VAL A 257 15.25 -3.38 -21.34
N ALA A 258 13.95 -3.18 -21.17
CA ALA A 258 13.30 -3.11 -19.87
C ALA A 258 12.62 -4.44 -19.57
N GLY A 259 12.50 -4.75 -18.29
CA GLY A 259 12.02 -6.06 -17.94
C GLY A 259 11.86 -6.32 -16.47
N THR A 260 11.14 -7.39 -16.20
CA THR A 260 10.93 -7.89 -14.86
C THR A 260 10.90 -9.40 -14.78
N TRP A 261 11.33 -9.89 -13.63
CA TRP A 261 11.28 -11.29 -13.26
C TRP A 261 10.49 -11.44 -11.96
N ASN A 262 9.59 -12.42 -11.93
CA ASN A 262 8.81 -12.81 -10.77
C ASN A 262 8.05 -11.65 -10.09
N THR A 263 7.45 -10.77 -10.92
CA THR A 263 6.83 -9.53 -10.47
C THR A 263 5.50 -9.28 -11.17
N ALA A 264 4.48 -8.96 -10.38
CA ALA A 264 3.26 -8.31 -10.86
C ALA A 264 3.43 -6.80 -10.74
N PHE A 265 3.08 -6.05 -11.78
CA PHE A 265 3.36 -4.63 -11.89
C PHE A 265 2.39 -3.91 -12.82
N ASP A 266 2.38 -2.58 -12.73
CA ASP A 266 1.82 -1.66 -13.70
C ASP A 266 2.85 -0.55 -13.95
N LEU A 267 3.11 -0.21 -15.21
CA LEU A 267 4.06 0.84 -15.64
C LEU A 267 3.36 1.70 -16.69
N TRP A 268 3.24 3.01 -16.45
CA TRP A 268 2.46 3.89 -17.29
C TRP A 268 2.95 5.32 -17.34
N GLN A 269 2.46 6.03 -18.36
CA GLN A 269 2.58 7.47 -18.50
C GLN A 269 1.24 8.04 -18.97
N ASP A 270 0.92 9.22 -18.45
CA ASP A 270 -0.23 10.00 -18.88
C ASP A 270 0.26 11.08 -19.88
N LEU A 271 -0.36 11.10 -21.06
CA LEU A 271 -0.21 12.16 -22.04
C LEU A 271 -1.41 13.11 -21.90
N GLU A 272 -1.16 14.29 -21.33
CA GLU A 272 -2.19 15.27 -21.00
C GLU A 272 -2.46 16.25 -22.15
N ASP A 273 -3.75 16.49 -22.39
CA ASP A 273 -4.47 17.51 -23.18
C ASP A 273 -3.89 17.97 -24.54
N GLY A 274 -4.79 18.15 -25.51
CA GLY A 274 -4.50 18.74 -26.82
C GLY A 274 -4.22 17.75 -27.94
N LEU A 275 -4.34 16.44 -27.69
CA LEU A 275 -4.32 15.42 -28.74
C LEU A 275 -5.71 15.28 -29.40
N PRO A 276 -5.80 15.05 -30.72
CA PRO A 276 -7.07 14.92 -31.41
C PRO A 276 -7.83 13.64 -31.03
N ASP A 277 -9.16 13.69 -31.07
CA ASP A 277 -9.99 12.50 -30.89
C ASP A 277 -9.81 11.55 -32.09
N GLY A 278 -9.65 10.26 -31.82
CA GLY A 278 -9.46 9.26 -32.86
C GLY A 278 -8.82 7.98 -32.34
N ILE A 279 -8.28 7.21 -33.27
CA ILE A 279 -7.70 5.90 -33.02
C ILE A 279 -6.19 6.06 -32.85
N TYR A 280 -5.67 5.46 -31.80
CA TYR A 280 -4.26 5.44 -31.49
C TYR A 280 -3.77 4.00 -31.44
N GLU A 281 -2.53 3.79 -31.88
CA GLU A 281 -1.84 2.51 -31.83
C GLU A 281 -0.55 2.64 -31.01
N LEU A 282 -0.42 1.82 -29.98
CA LEU A 282 0.80 1.62 -29.23
C LEU A 282 1.49 0.34 -29.73
N GLN A 283 2.71 0.48 -30.25
CA GLN A 283 3.56 -0.63 -30.65
C GLN A 283 4.73 -0.78 -29.67
N ALA A 284 5.04 -2.00 -29.28
CA ALA A 284 6.29 -2.30 -28.60
C ALA A 284 6.71 -3.76 -28.80
N PRO A 285 8.01 -4.05 -28.99
CA PRO A 285 8.50 -5.41 -28.86
C PRO A 285 8.38 -5.82 -27.39
N ALA A 286 7.61 -6.88 -27.11
CA ALA A 286 7.40 -7.37 -25.76
C ALA A 286 6.98 -8.84 -25.75
N PHE A 287 7.29 -9.55 -24.67
CA PHE A 287 6.78 -10.89 -24.45
C PHE A 287 6.66 -11.23 -22.97
N TYR A 288 5.90 -12.29 -22.73
CA TYR A 288 5.84 -12.99 -21.46
C TYR A 288 6.44 -14.38 -21.60
N ARG A 289 7.32 -14.73 -20.67
CA ARG A 289 7.84 -16.09 -20.54
C ARG A 289 7.16 -16.78 -19.35
N PRO A 290 6.42 -17.86 -19.58
CA PRO A 290 5.83 -18.68 -18.53
C PRO A 290 6.89 -19.59 -17.90
N GLY A 291 7.35 -19.25 -16.70
CA GLY A 291 8.32 -20.03 -15.93
C GLY A 291 9.77 -19.93 -16.40
N ALA A 292 10.63 -20.81 -15.87
CA ALA A 292 12.03 -20.89 -16.30
C ALA A 292 12.16 -21.51 -17.71
N ASN A 293 13.37 -21.55 -18.27
CA ASN A 293 13.57 -22.00 -19.66
C ASN A 293 13.11 -23.44 -19.84
N GLY A 294 12.37 -23.70 -20.92
CA GLY A 294 11.84 -25.02 -21.24
C GLY A 294 10.77 -25.52 -20.26
N GLN A 295 10.31 -24.70 -19.30
CA GLN A 295 9.27 -25.10 -18.36
C GLN A 295 7.86 -24.70 -18.80
N GLY A 296 7.74 -23.70 -19.67
CA GLY A 296 6.47 -23.37 -20.32
C GLY A 296 6.13 -24.32 -21.46
N ASP A 297 4.91 -24.22 -21.96
CA ASP A 297 4.46 -24.88 -23.16
C ASP A 297 5.21 -24.32 -24.38
N LEU A 298 6.05 -25.15 -24.97
CA LEU A 298 6.86 -24.81 -26.14
C LEU A 298 6.03 -24.56 -27.40
N GLU A 299 4.74 -24.92 -27.41
CA GLU A 299 3.80 -24.55 -28.47
C GLU A 299 3.25 -23.11 -28.29
N GLY A 300 3.61 -22.43 -27.19
CA GLY A 300 3.23 -21.04 -26.93
C GLY A 300 1.79 -20.87 -26.45
N LYS A 301 1.21 -21.91 -25.85
CA LYS A 301 -0.21 -21.98 -25.46
C LYS A 301 -0.47 -21.67 -23.98
N ASP A 302 0.54 -21.24 -23.24
CA ASP A 302 0.31 -20.81 -21.86
C ASP A 302 -0.45 -19.48 -21.81
N PHE A 303 -1.18 -19.28 -20.73
CA PHE A 303 -1.79 -18.00 -20.42
C PHE A 303 -0.73 -16.90 -20.26
N VAL A 304 -0.99 -15.74 -20.86
CA VAL A 304 -0.13 -14.56 -20.79
C VAL A 304 -0.83 -13.46 -19.99
N PRO A 305 -0.42 -13.20 -18.73
CA PRO A 305 -1.03 -12.18 -17.88
C PRO A 305 -0.52 -10.76 -18.17
N ALA A 306 0.55 -10.63 -18.96
CA ALA A 306 1.14 -9.35 -19.27
C ALA A 306 0.50 -8.75 -20.54
N ALA A 307 0.23 -7.45 -20.53
CA ALA A 307 -0.40 -6.76 -21.65
C ALA A 307 0.17 -5.35 -21.85
N LEU A 308 0.36 -4.97 -23.12
CA LEU A 308 0.42 -3.56 -23.50
C LEU A 308 -0.99 -2.98 -23.41
N TYR A 309 -1.11 -1.73 -23.01
CA TYR A 309 -2.42 -1.09 -22.91
C TYR A 309 -2.38 0.39 -23.25
N ILE A 310 -3.52 0.87 -23.72
CA ILE A 310 -3.81 2.26 -23.97
C ILE A 310 -5.27 2.53 -23.56
N ASN A 311 -5.47 3.41 -22.57
CA ASN A 311 -6.73 3.61 -21.86
C ASN A 311 -7.33 2.25 -21.43
N ASP A 312 -8.57 1.97 -21.82
CA ASP A 312 -9.31 0.75 -21.45
C ASP A 312 -9.00 -0.45 -22.37
N PHE A 313 -8.22 -0.25 -23.43
CA PHE A 313 -7.86 -1.30 -24.37
C PHE A 313 -6.50 -1.89 -24.02
N HIS A 314 -6.38 -3.19 -24.20
CA HIS A 314 -5.14 -3.90 -23.93
C HIS A 314 -4.97 -5.10 -24.86
N THR A 315 -3.72 -5.42 -25.15
CA THR A 315 -3.34 -6.57 -25.96
C THR A 315 -2.33 -7.39 -25.15
N PRO A 316 -2.63 -8.67 -24.85
CA PRO A 316 -1.65 -9.56 -24.24
C PRO A 316 -0.37 -9.57 -25.07
N VAL A 317 0.77 -9.45 -24.42
CA VAL A 317 2.05 -9.56 -25.12
C VAL A 317 2.23 -11.00 -25.61
N MET A 318 3.06 -11.20 -26.62
CA MET A 318 3.35 -12.54 -27.12
C MET A 318 3.89 -13.47 -26.02
N ASN A 319 3.53 -14.75 -26.11
CA ASN A 319 4.27 -15.79 -25.39
C ASN A 319 5.66 -15.90 -26.03
N ILE A 320 6.71 -16.04 -25.23
CA ILE A 320 8.08 -16.16 -25.75
C ILE A 320 8.21 -17.24 -26.85
N TYR A 321 7.51 -18.36 -26.73
CA TYR A 321 7.65 -19.47 -27.67
C TYR A 321 6.94 -19.23 -29.00
N THR A 322 5.96 -18.31 -29.07
CA THR A 322 5.34 -17.95 -30.35
C THR A 322 6.23 -17.09 -31.25
N GLY A 323 7.23 -16.42 -30.66
CA GLY A 323 8.21 -15.60 -31.41
C GLY A 323 9.55 -16.31 -31.66
N GLN A 324 9.58 -17.64 -31.55
CA GLN A 324 10.74 -18.45 -31.89
C GLN A 324 11.26 -18.16 -33.30
N VAL A 325 12.58 -18.04 -33.44
CA VAL A 325 13.22 -17.98 -34.76
C VAL A 325 13.68 -19.38 -35.17
N PRO A 326 13.23 -19.93 -36.31
CA PRO A 326 13.70 -21.22 -36.80
C PRO A 326 15.19 -21.21 -37.13
N TYR A 327 15.88 -22.35 -37.05
CA TYR A 327 17.32 -22.43 -37.34
C TYR A 327 17.73 -21.87 -38.70
N ALA A 328 16.87 -22.01 -39.72
CA ALA A 328 17.14 -21.53 -41.08
C ALA A 328 17.16 -19.99 -41.19
N GLU A 329 16.54 -19.29 -40.24
CA GLU A 329 16.39 -17.84 -40.21
C GLU A 329 17.21 -17.20 -39.07
N ALA A 330 17.78 -18.02 -38.20
CA ALA A 330 18.60 -17.61 -37.07
C ALA A 330 19.97 -17.09 -37.54
N ILE A 331 20.26 -15.83 -37.26
CA ILE A 331 21.55 -15.18 -37.54
C ILE A 331 22.10 -14.65 -36.21
N ASN A 332 23.18 -15.26 -35.74
CA ASN A 332 23.84 -14.89 -34.48
C ASN A 332 24.28 -13.42 -34.50
N GLY A 333 23.99 -12.69 -33.44
CA GLY A 333 24.34 -11.27 -33.32
C GLY A 333 23.48 -10.32 -34.14
N VAL A 334 22.43 -10.80 -34.82
CA VAL A 334 21.51 -9.97 -35.63
C VAL A 334 20.07 -10.08 -35.13
N ASN A 335 19.49 -11.28 -35.07
CA ASN A 335 18.10 -11.51 -34.63
C ASN A 335 17.98 -12.55 -33.51
N CYS A 336 19.09 -13.16 -33.11
CA CYS A 336 19.22 -14.15 -32.07
C CYS A 336 20.66 -14.16 -31.55
N ARG A 337 20.88 -14.83 -30.43
CA ARG A 337 22.21 -14.93 -29.84
C ARG A 337 22.46 -16.33 -29.28
N TYR A 338 23.16 -17.20 -29.99
CA TYR A 338 23.46 -18.55 -29.49
C TYR A 338 24.97 -18.80 -29.26
N ASP A 339 25.80 -17.74 -29.31
CA ASP A 339 27.27 -17.73 -29.12
C ASP A 339 27.95 -19.00 -29.66
N ALA A 340 27.99 -19.16 -30.99
CA ALA A 340 28.65 -20.29 -31.60
C ALA A 340 30.18 -20.17 -31.52
N SER A 341 30.84 -21.27 -31.17
CA SER A 341 32.29 -21.42 -31.29
C SER A 341 32.70 -21.29 -32.77
N GLY A 342 33.28 -20.15 -33.14
CA GLY A 342 33.76 -19.87 -34.51
C GLY A 342 33.18 -18.63 -35.19
N ASP A 343 32.30 -17.87 -34.53
CA ASP A 343 31.73 -16.63 -35.07
C ASP A 343 32.32 -15.38 -34.40
N GLU A 344 33.63 -15.13 -34.60
CA GLU A 344 34.36 -14.01 -33.97
C GLU A 344 33.83 -12.62 -34.37
N ASN A 345 33.00 -12.53 -35.42
CA ASN A 345 32.48 -11.27 -35.93
C ASN A 345 31.10 -10.90 -35.34
N ALA A 346 30.44 -11.82 -34.62
CA ALA A 346 29.18 -11.51 -33.96
C ALA A 346 29.41 -10.55 -32.76
N PRO A 347 28.67 -9.43 -32.65
CA PRO A 347 28.77 -8.52 -31.52
C PRO A 347 28.58 -9.23 -30.18
N HIS A 348 29.40 -8.88 -29.19
CA HIS A 348 29.41 -9.47 -27.84
C HIS A 348 29.61 -10.99 -27.77
N ASN A 349 30.11 -11.64 -28.83
CA ASN A 349 30.34 -13.09 -28.79
C ASN A 349 31.34 -13.45 -27.66
N GLY A 350 30.96 -14.40 -26.82
CA GLY A 350 31.77 -14.84 -25.66
C GLY A 350 31.63 -13.98 -24.39
N GLU A 351 30.86 -12.89 -24.40
CA GLU A 351 30.50 -12.12 -23.21
C GLU A 351 29.23 -12.68 -22.56
N TYR A 352 29.07 -12.71 -21.23
CA TYR A 352 27.82 -13.20 -20.60
C TYR A 352 27.32 -14.56 -21.16
N THR A 353 28.20 -15.56 -21.27
CA THR A 353 27.92 -16.88 -21.89
C THR A 353 26.80 -17.71 -21.24
N THR A 354 26.18 -17.20 -20.18
CA THR A 354 25.00 -17.78 -19.52
C THR A 354 23.70 -17.06 -19.89
N SER A 355 23.73 -16.19 -20.91
CA SER A 355 22.63 -15.34 -21.35
C SER A 355 22.43 -15.42 -22.86
N GLN A 356 22.52 -16.65 -23.39
CA GLN A 356 22.31 -17.01 -24.78
C GLN A 356 20.84 -17.35 -25.01
N ASP A 357 20.37 -17.38 -26.25
CA ASP A 357 19.06 -17.87 -26.62
C ASP A 357 18.94 -19.35 -26.25
N TYR A 358 17.77 -19.71 -25.74
CA TYR A 358 17.39 -21.07 -25.45
C TYR A 358 17.04 -21.81 -26.75
N ASP A 359 17.70 -22.94 -26.97
CA ASP A 359 17.40 -23.88 -28.04
C ASP A 359 16.17 -24.73 -27.67
N THR A 360 15.10 -24.58 -28.43
CA THR A 360 13.85 -25.34 -28.22
C THR A 360 13.85 -26.69 -28.96
N GLY A 361 14.91 -27.00 -29.72
CA GLY A 361 15.03 -28.18 -30.59
C GLY A 361 14.54 -27.96 -32.03
N THR A 362 13.87 -26.83 -32.31
CA THR A 362 13.43 -26.43 -33.65
C THR A 362 13.86 -25.01 -34.04
N GLY A 363 14.57 -24.31 -33.14
CA GLY A 363 14.94 -22.91 -33.28
C GLY A 363 15.26 -22.26 -31.93
N TYR A 364 15.31 -20.93 -31.89
CA TYR A 364 15.81 -20.18 -30.74
C TYR A 364 14.81 -19.17 -30.18
N VAL A 365 14.77 -19.06 -28.85
CA VAL A 365 14.03 -18.01 -28.11
C VAL A 365 14.95 -17.29 -27.12
N PRO A 366 14.79 -15.97 -26.89
CA PRO A 366 15.72 -15.22 -26.06
C PRO A 366 15.58 -15.51 -24.57
N GLU A 367 16.64 -15.98 -23.94
CA GLU A 367 16.58 -16.45 -22.54
C GLU A 367 16.59 -15.31 -21.51
N GLN A 368 17.48 -14.34 -21.73
CA GLN A 368 17.83 -13.27 -20.79
C GLN A 368 17.92 -11.92 -21.50
N ARG A 369 18.03 -10.83 -20.73
CA ARG A 369 18.02 -9.44 -21.20
C ARG A 369 19.02 -9.16 -22.33
N GLN A 370 20.20 -9.78 -22.27
CA GLN A 370 21.26 -9.63 -23.28
C GLN A 370 20.85 -10.22 -24.63
N ALA A 371 20.31 -11.44 -24.63
CA ALA A 371 19.79 -12.11 -25.83
C ALA A 371 18.60 -11.35 -26.44
N MET A 372 17.76 -10.75 -25.59
CA MET A 372 16.60 -9.96 -26.03
C MET A 372 16.98 -8.72 -26.80
N SER A 373 18.13 -8.09 -26.51
CA SER A 373 18.60 -6.95 -27.29
C SER A 373 18.69 -7.29 -28.78
N PHE A 374 19.21 -8.47 -29.12
CA PHE A 374 19.29 -8.94 -30.50
C PHE A 374 17.91 -9.33 -31.07
N ALA A 375 17.06 -9.97 -30.28
CA ALA A 375 15.71 -10.32 -30.73
C ALA A 375 14.88 -9.07 -31.09
N PHE A 376 14.92 -8.04 -30.24
CA PHE A 376 14.21 -6.78 -30.46
C PHE A 376 14.84 -5.94 -31.58
N ALA A 377 16.19 -5.88 -31.68
CA ALA A 377 16.87 -5.26 -32.81
C ALA A 377 16.51 -5.94 -34.15
N GLY A 378 16.34 -7.26 -34.14
CA GLY A 378 15.89 -8.05 -35.28
C GLY A 378 14.38 -7.94 -35.59
N GLY A 379 13.63 -7.09 -34.89
CA GLY A 379 12.20 -6.86 -35.13
C GLY A 379 11.27 -7.99 -34.65
N ARG A 380 11.73 -8.87 -33.75
CA ARG A 380 10.90 -9.93 -33.18
C ARG A 380 10.03 -9.40 -32.03
N TYR A 381 8.94 -10.09 -31.76
CA TYR A 381 8.03 -9.83 -30.62
C TYR A 381 7.28 -8.49 -30.65
N VAL A 382 7.09 -7.84 -31.81
CA VAL A 382 6.30 -6.60 -31.91
C VAL A 382 4.81 -6.85 -31.65
N ASN A 383 4.27 -6.21 -30.62
CA ASN A 383 2.84 -6.24 -30.29
C ASN A 383 2.20 -4.90 -30.61
N HIS A 384 0.88 -4.93 -30.83
CA HIS A 384 0.08 -3.78 -31.24
C HIS A 384 -1.15 -3.69 -30.32
N ALA A 385 -1.27 -2.59 -29.59
CA ALA A 385 -2.46 -2.26 -28.80
C ALA A 385 -3.13 -1.01 -29.38
N TYR A 386 -4.45 -1.02 -29.50
CA TYR A 386 -5.22 0.07 -30.11
C TYR A 386 -6.16 0.69 -29.09
N ALA A 387 -6.41 2.00 -29.17
CA ALA A 387 -7.47 2.65 -28.41
C ALA A 387 -8.28 3.59 -29.29
N ILE A 388 -9.53 3.76 -28.91
CA ILE A 388 -10.35 4.88 -29.35
C ILE A 388 -10.32 5.94 -28.25
N VAL A 389 -9.73 7.10 -28.54
CA VAL A 389 -9.50 8.20 -27.60
C VAL A 389 -10.51 9.32 -27.83
N GLU A 390 -11.11 9.79 -26.74
CA GLU A 390 -12.00 10.95 -26.70
C GLU A 390 -11.52 11.93 -25.61
N GLY A 391 -11.60 13.23 -25.88
CA GLY A 391 -11.15 14.28 -24.97
C GLY A 391 -9.64 14.46 -24.90
N GLY A 392 -8.88 13.90 -25.85
CA GLY A 392 -7.45 14.11 -26.01
C GLY A 392 -6.56 13.62 -24.85
N LYS A 393 -7.03 12.67 -24.06
CA LYS A 393 -6.29 12.08 -22.91
C LYS A 393 -5.91 10.64 -23.17
N ILE A 394 -4.64 10.34 -23.00
CA ILE A 394 -4.09 9.00 -23.22
C ILE A 394 -3.32 8.58 -21.98
N ARG A 395 -3.69 7.45 -21.40
CA ARG A 395 -2.83 6.65 -20.54
C ARG A 395 -2.32 5.48 -21.34
N LEU A 396 -1.01 5.27 -21.40
CA LEU A 396 -0.41 4.15 -22.08
C LEU A 396 0.60 3.45 -21.18
N GLY A 397 0.80 2.15 -21.39
CA GLY A 397 1.65 1.38 -20.50
C GLY A 397 1.78 -0.10 -20.84
N ILE A 398 2.46 -0.80 -19.93
CA ILE A 398 2.55 -2.25 -19.89
C ILE A 398 2.32 -2.72 -18.45
N ARG A 399 1.53 -3.78 -18.29
CA ARG A 399 1.17 -4.31 -16.97
C ARG A 399 1.19 -5.83 -16.95
N ASN A 400 1.37 -6.38 -15.77
CA ASN A 400 1.13 -7.78 -15.44
C ASN A 400 0.48 -7.82 -14.05
N LEU A 401 -0.82 -8.10 -13.98
CA LEU A 401 -1.58 -8.01 -12.73
C LEU A 401 -1.64 -9.33 -11.94
N GLU A 402 -1.14 -10.42 -12.52
CA GLU A 402 -1.23 -11.75 -11.93
C GLU A 402 0.08 -12.21 -11.30
N LYS A 403 -0.01 -13.16 -10.36
CA LYS A 403 1.19 -13.76 -9.78
C LYS A 403 1.89 -14.57 -10.89
N PRO A 404 3.20 -14.37 -11.10
CA PRO A 404 3.97 -15.13 -12.09
C PRO A 404 3.84 -16.63 -11.87
N TRP A 405 3.55 -17.34 -12.95
CA TRP A 405 3.49 -18.81 -12.97
C TRP A 405 4.81 -19.40 -12.42
N ASN A 406 4.69 -20.33 -11.46
CA ASN A 406 5.81 -21.01 -10.80
C ASN A 406 6.91 -20.11 -10.21
N GLU A 407 6.58 -18.87 -9.82
CA GLU A 407 7.54 -17.89 -9.29
C GLU A 407 8.75 -17.62 -10.19
N SER A 408 8.63 -17.86 -11.50
CA SER A 408 9.72 -17.70 -12.47
C SER A 408 9.31 -16.98 -13.75
N GLY A 409 8.05 -16.51 -13.84
CA GLY A 409 7.56 -15.77 -14.99
C GLY A 409 8.31 -14.45 -15.22
N MET A 410 8.48 -14.08 -16.48
CA MET A 410 9.29 -12.93 -16.88
C MET A 410 8.56 -12.11 -17.95
N THR A 411 8.50 -10.80 -17.77
CA THR A 411 7.92 -9.87 -18.76
C THR A 411 9.00 -8.93 -19.23
N MET A 412 9.23 -8.85 -20.54
CA MET A 412 10.31 -8.05 -21.12
C MET A 412 9.76 -7.21 -22.26
N TRP A 413 10.23 -5.97 -22.38
CA TRP A 413 9.76 -5.04 -23.38
C TRP A 413 10.86 -4.06 -23.82
N GLY A 414 10.68 -3.52 -25.02
CA GLY A 414 11.57 -2.54 -25.63
C GLY A 414 10.87 -1.21 -25.90
N LYS A 415 11.32 -0.50 -26.94
CA LYS A 415 10.88 0.86 -27.25
C LYS A 415 9.38 0.92 -27.56
N PHE A 416 8.69 1.86 -26.93
CA PHE A 416 7.30 2.18 -27.23
C PHE A 416 7.22 3.14 -28.42
N ARG A 417 6.26 2.88 -29.32
CA ARG A 417 5.90 3.78 -30.40
C ARG A 417 4.41 4.07 -30.38
N LEU A 418 4.03 5.34 -30.48
CA LEU A 418 2.64 5.77 -30.51
C LEU A 418 2.32 6.33 -31.89
N ILE A 419 1.28 5.84 -32.54
CA ILE A 419 0.87 6.28 -33.88
C ILE A 419 -0.59 6.73 -33.82
N TYR A 420 -0.90 7.86 -34.44
CA TYR A 420 -2.28 8.33 -34.60
C TYR A 420 -2.85 7.92 -35.95
N HIS A 421 -4.01 7.28 -35.95
CA HIS A 421 -4.69 6.73 -37.12
C HIS A 421 -5.96 7.50 -37.50
N GLY A 422 -6.25 8.63 -36.87
CA GLY A 422 -7.48 9.37 -37.18
C GLY A 422 -8.73 8.54 -36.89
N GLN A 423 -9.68 8.55 -37.81
CA GLN A 423 -10.86 7.68 -37.77
C GLN A 423 -10.84 6.70 -38.96
N SER A 424 -9.65 6.16 -39.27
CA SER A 424 -9.47 5.30 -40.44
C SER A 424 -10.20 3.97 -40.30
N GLU A 425 -10.79 3.51 -41.40
CA GLU A 425 -11.49 2.22 -41.44
C GLU A 425 -10.49 1.07 -41.30
N GLU A 426 -9.29 1.24 -41.87
CA GLU A 426 -8.18 0.31 -41.79
C GLU A 426 -7.73 0.08 -40.33
N ALA A 427 -7.62 1.13 -39.52
CA ALA A 427 -7.26 0.98 -38.11
C ALA A 427 -8.38 0.31 -37.29
N LEU A 428 -9.65 0.59 -37.60
CA LEU A 428 -10.77 -0.13 -36.99
C LEU A 428 -10.77 -1.61 -37.35
N ASP A 429 -10.47 -1.97 -38.60
CA ASP A 429 -10.37 -3.35 -39.02
C ASP A 429 -9.19 -4.08 -38.35
N ALA A 430 -8.05 -3.40 -38.21
CA ALA A 430 -6.90 -3.92 -37.47
C ALA A 430 -7.22 -4.14 -35.99
N MET A 431 -7.94 -3.20 -35.37
CA MET A 431 -8.41 -3.28 -33.99
C MET A 431 -9.42 -4.42 -33.77
N ILE A 432 -10.37 -4.60 -34.71
CA ILE A 432 -11.28 -5.75 -34.71
C ILE A 432 -10.49 -7.07 -34.81
N ALA A 433 -9.53 -7.16 -35.72
CA ALA A 433 -8.71 -8.35 -35.89
C ALA A 433 -7.87 -8.65 -34.62
N ASN A 434 -7.37 -7.62 -33.95
CA ASN A 434 -6.65 -7.75 -32.68
C ASN A 434 -7.55 -8.34 -31.58
N LEU A 435 -8.76 -7.80 -31.40
CA LEU A 435 -9.74 -8.31 -30.43
C LEU A 435 -10.19 -9.74 -30.75
N GLU A 436 -10.36 -10.09 -32.03
CA GLU A 436 -10.68 -11.45 -32.46
C GLU A 436 -9.57 -12.45 -32.14
N ALA A 437 -8.31 -12.05 -32.37
CA ALA A 437 -7.14 -12.86 -32.04
C ALA A 437 -7.01 -13.08 -30.53
N GLN A 438 -7.18 -12.02 -29.74
CA GLN A 438 -7.19 -12.09 -28.28
C GLN A 438 -8.28 -13.03 -27.78
N ARG A 439 -9.53 -12.81 -28.20
CA ARG A 439 -10.68 -13.67 -27.83
C ARG A 439 -10.44 -15.14 -28.20
N LYS A 440 -9.90 -15.41 -29.40
CA LYS A 440 -9.61 -16.78 -29.85
C LYS A 440 -8.52 -17.44 -28.99
N SER A 441 -7.48 -16.69 -28.62
CA SER A 441 -6.43 -17.19 -27.72
C SER A 441 -7.02 -17.57 -26.37
N ILE A 442 -7.91 -16.73 -25.81
CA ILE A 442 -8.60 -16.98 -24.54
C ILE A 442 -9.49 -18.26 -24.62
N ASP A 443 -10.24 -18.45 -25.71
CA ASP A 443 -11.04 -19.67 -25.89
C ASP A 443 -10.18 -20.93 -25.97
N THR A 444 -9.00 -20.86 -26.61
CA THR A 444 -8.06 -21.99 -26.72
C THR A 444 -7.52 -22.39 -25.34
N ILE A 445 -7.04 -21.44 -24.54
CA ILE A 445 -6.51 -21.75 -23.21
C ILE A 445 -7.60 -22.26 -22.26
N ARG A 446 -8.85 -21.83 -22.42
CA ARG A 446 -9.97 -22.34 -21.62
C ARG A 446 -10.10 -23.85 -21.72
N VAL A 447 -10.00 -24.37 -22.94
CA VAL A 447 -10.17 -25.80 -23.23
C VAL A 447 -8.89 -26.58 -22.97
N GLU A 448 -7.74 -26.07 -23.40
CA GLU A 448 -6.47 -26.82 -23.36
C GLU A 448 -5.74 -26.70 -22.02
N LYS A 449 -6.03 -25.66 -21.22
CA LYS A 449 -5.34 -25.34 -19.96
C LYS A 449 -6.29 -25.19 -18.77
N GLU A 450 -7.56 -25.58 -18.91
CA GLU A 450 -8.56 -25.53 -17.83
C GLU A 450 -8.72 -24.12 -17.22
N TYR A 451 -8.52 -23.07 -18.04
CA TYR A 451 -8.67 -21.67 -17.63
C TYR A 451 -10.14 -21.24 -17.76
N TYR A 452 -10.97 -21.64 -16.79
CA TYR A 452 -12.43 -21.55 -16.89
C TYR A 452 -13.00 -20.16 -16.61
N TYR A 453 -14.00 -19.79 -17.41
CA TYR A 453 -14.80 -18.56 -17.30
C TYR A 453 -16.15 -18.76 -18.04
N SER A 454 -17.07 -17.81 -17.87
CA SER A 454 -18.36 -17.80 -18.56
C SER A 454 -18.21 -17.59 -20.06
N VAL A 455 -18.64 -18.55 -20.88
CA VAL A 455 -18.59 -18.44 -22.35
C VAL A 455 -19.53 -17.34 -22.88
N SER A 456 -20.38 -16.78 -22.02
CA SER A 456 -21.28 -15.68 -22.38
C SER A 456 -20.51 -14.43 -22.85
N HIS A 457 -19.37 -14.11 -22.24
CA HIS A 457 -18.52 -12.98 -22.63
C HIS A 457 -17.96 -13.16 -24.04
N THR A 458 -17.36 -14.31 -24.33
CA THR A 458 -16.75 -14.55 -25.66
C THR A 458 -17.82 -14.70 -26.75
N ALA A 459 -19.00 -15.22 -26.43
CA ALA A 459 -20.14 -15.25 -27.35
C ALA A 459 -20.67 -13.84 -27.68
N LYS A 460 -20.81 -12.96 -26.67
CA LYS A 460 -21.23 -11.56 -26.87
C LYS A 460 -20.18 -10.78 -27.66
N ALA A 461 -18.90 -10.88 -27.28
CA ALA A 461 -17.79 -10.26 -28.01
C ALA A 461 -17.78 -10.69 -29.49
N THR A 462 -17.97 -11.99 -29.78
CA THR A 462 -18.07 -12.50 -31.16
C THR A 462 -19.21 -11.84 -31.94
N ARG A 463 -20.39 -11.69 -31.32
CA ARG A 463 -21.54 -11.03 -31.96
C ARG A 463 -21.25 -9.55 -32.24
N LEU A 464 -20.68 -8.84 -31.26
CA LEU A 464 -20.36 -7.42 -31.37
C LEU A 464 -19.31 -7.17 -32.46
N LEU A 465 -18.27 -7.98 -32.53
CA LEU A 465 -17.23 -7.88 -33.57
C LEU A 465 -17.80 -8.20 -34.96
N ALA A 466 -18.70 -9.17 -35.08
CA ALA A 466 -19.38 -9.46 -36.35
C ALA A 466 -20.31 -8.31 -36.78
N GLN A 467 -20.99 -7.65 -35.83
CA GLN A 467 -21.79 -6.46 -36.10
C GLN A 467 -20.90 -5.27 -36.52
N ALA A 468 -19.76 -5.07 -35.84
CA ALA A 468 -18.81 -4.02 -36.17
C ALA A 468 -18.28 -4.17 -37.61
N LYS A 469 -17.93 -5.40 -38.03
CA LYS A 469 -17.52 -5.70 -39.42
C LYS A 469 -18.60 -5.43 -40.47
N ALA A 470 -19.87 -5.54 -40.09
CA ALA A 470 -21.01 -5.36 -40.99
C ALA A 470 -21.52 -3.91 -41.03
N SER A 471 -21.16 -3.08 -40.05
CA SER A 471 -21.58 -1.67 -40.01
C SER A 471 -20.78 -0.83 -41.02
N ALA A 472 -21.50 0.03 -41.73
CA ALA A 472 -20.93 1.03 -42.63
C ALA A 472 -20.84 2.43 -41.98
N ASP A 473 -21.34 2.59 -40.75
CA ASP A 473 -21.24 3.82 -39.98
C ASP A 473 -20.04 3.73 -39.02
N LEU A 474 -19.03 4.59 -39.23
CA LEU A 474 -17.79 4.55 -38.44
C LEU A 474 -18.03 4.77 -36.95
N LYS A 475 -19.00 5.61 -36.58
CA LYS A 475 -19.30 5.89 -35.17
C LYS A 475 -19.96 4.69 -34.49
N GLU A 476 -20.89 4.04 -35.19
CA GLU A 476 -21.49 2.78 -34.74
C GLU A 476 -20.43 1.68 -34.64
N LYS A 477 -19.54 1.56 -35.64
CA LYS A 477 -18.42 0.60 -35.65
C LYS A 477 -17.50 0.79 -34.45
N MET A 478 -17.09 2.02 -34.15
CA MET A 478 -16.29 2.38 -32.97
C MET A 478 -16.98 1.98 -31.65
N GLU A 479 -18.28 2.24 -31.53
CA GLU A 479 -19.05 1.89 -30.33
C GLU A 479 -19.18 0.38 -30.12
N LEU A 480 -19.44 -0.38 -31.19
CA LEU A 480 -19.49 -1.84 -31.15
C LEU A 480 -18.13 -2.44 -30.75
N VAL A 481 -17.03 -1.85 -31.22
CA VAL A 481 -15.66 -2.23 -30.84
C VAL A 481 -15.39 -1.97 -29.36
N ARG A 482 -15.83 -0.82 -28.82
CA ARG A 482 -15.73 -0.55 -27.37
C ARG A 482 -16.49 -1.57 -26.54
N GLN A 483 -17.71 -1.89 -26.93
CA GLN A 483 -18.52 -2.91 -26.24
C GLN A 483 -17.86 -4.29 -26.31
N ALA A 484 -17.29 -4.67 -27.45
CA ALA A 484 -16.57 -5.93 -27.59
C ALA A 484 -15.32 -5.99 -26.68
N ASN A 485 -14.57 -4.89 -26.59
CA ASN A 485 -13.43 -4.78 -25.67
C ASN A 485 -13.87 -4.88 -24.21
N ALA A 486 -14.98 -4.26 -23.82
CA ALA A 486 -15.52 -4.37 -22.46
C ALA A 486 -15.88 -5.82 -22.09
N GLU A 487 -16.47 -6.58 -23.01
CA GLU A 487 -16.77 -8.01 -22.79
C GLU A 487 -15.49 -8.85 -22.65
N ILE A 488 -14.44 -8.57 -23.44
CA ILE A 488 -13.14 -9.26 -23.31
C ILE A 488 -12.45 -8.88 -21.99
N ALA A 489 -12.49 -7.60 -21.61
CA ALA A 489 -11.89 -7.08 -20.39
C ALA A 489 -12.59 -7.58 -19.10
N ALA A 490 -13.85 -8.04 -19.20
CA ALA A 490 -14.59 -8.62 -18.08
C ALA A 490 -14.18 -10.07 -17.76
N ILE A 491 -13.56 -10.79 -18.70
CA ILE A 491 -13.22 -12.23 -18.55
C ILE A 491 -12.39 -12.53 -17.29
N PRO A 492 -11.35 -11.74 -16.91
CA PRO A 492 -10.60 -12.02 -15.69
C PRO A 492 -11.44 -11.99 -14.40
N ALA A 493 -12.49 -11.16 -14.34
CA ALA A 493 -13.41 -11.17 -13.21
C ALA A 493 -14.26 -12.46 -13.18
N SER A 494 -14.70 -12.92 -14.36
CA SER A 494 -15.41 -14.19 -14.52
C SER A 494 -14.56 -15.40 -14.10
N VAL A 495 -13.25 -15.39 -14.40
CA VAL A 495 -12.29 -16.41 -13.94
C VAL A 495 -12.25 -16.48 -12.41
N ALA A 496 -12.15 -15.32 -11.74
CA ALA A 496 -12.12 -15.28 -10.28
C ALA A 496 -13.40 -15.86 -9.62
N ILE A 497 -14.55 -15.74 -10.29
CA ILE A 497 -15.82 -16.35 -9.84
C ILE A 497 -15.75 -17.88 -10.03
N HIS A 498 -15.24 -18.37 -11.16
CA HIS A 498 -15.08 -19.80 -11.41
C HIS A 498 -14.08 -20.44 -10.45
N ASP A 499 -12.99 -19.75 -10.09
CA ASP A 499 -12.04 -20.21 -9.07
C ASP A 499 -12.72 -20.45 -7.70
N LYS A 500 -13.71 -19.63 -7.32
CA LYS A 500 -14.50 -19.87 -6.09
C LYS A 500 -15.32 -21.15 -6.19
N LEU A 501 -15.92 -21.42 -7.35
CA LEU A 501 -16.68 -22.64 -7.61
C LEU A 501 -15.78 -23.88 -7.59
N ILE A 502 -14.59 -23.81 -8.20
CA ILE A 502 -13.59 -24.88 -8.16
C ILE A 502 -13.19 -25.18 -6.70
N ALA A 503 -12.88 -24.15 -5.90
CA ALA A 503 -12.56 -24.33 -4.49
C ALA A 503 -13.73 -24.95 -3.69
N MET A 504 -14.98 -24.58 -4.02
CA MET A 504 -16.18 -25.18 -3.43
C MET A 504 -16.30 -26.66 -3.80
N LYS A 505 -16.17 -27.00 -5.09
CA LYS A 505 -16.17 -28.39 -5.58
C LYS A 505 -15.13 -29.23 -4.85
N ASP A 506 -13.88 -28.75 -4.80
CA ASP A 506 -12.78 -29.49 -4.18
C ASP A 506 -13.02 -29.71 -2.68
N TYR A 507 -13.61 -28.73 -1.99
CA TYR A 507 -14.04 -28.90 -0.61
C TYR A 507 -15.11 -29.98 -0.46
N LEU A 508 -16.14 -29.97 -1.32
CA LEU A 508 -17.21 -30.96 -1.30
C LEU A 508 -16.67 -32.37 -1.54
N TYR A 509 -15.80 -32.57 -2.52
CA TYR A 509 -15.15 -33.86 -2.77
C TYR A 509 -14.27 -34.35 -1.61
N ALA A 510 -13.54 -33.43 -0.97
CA ALA A 510 -12.75 -33.76 0.21
C ALA A 510 -13.64 -34.20 1.38
N GLN A 511 -14.76 -33.51 1.64
CA GLN A 511 -15.72 -33.90 2.67
C GLN A 511 -16.43 -35.22 2.33
N ALA A 512 -16.83 -35.39 1.08
CA ALA A 512 -17.45 -36.63 0.59
C ALA A 512 -16.55 -37.84 0.87
N SER A 513 -15.27 -37.71 0.53
CA SER A 513 -14.25 -38.75 0.72
C SER A 513 -14.08 -39.17 2.19
N LEU A 514 -14.22 -38.24 3.14
CA LEU A 514 -14.15 -38.52 4.57
C LEU A 514 -15.39 -39.25 5.10
N LEU A 515 -16.54 -39.08 4.43
CA LEU A 515 -17.82 -39.64 4.84
C LEU A 515 -18.16 -40.97 4.16
N THR A 516 -17.43 -41.36 3.10
CA THR A 516 -17.69 -42.58 2.33
C THR A 516 -17.86 -43.85 3.18
N GLU A 517 -17.16 -43.97 4.31
CA GLU A 517 -17.25 -45.14 5.20
C GLU A 517 -18.19 -44.94 6.40
N THR A 518 -18.44 -43.69 6.82
CA THR A 518 -19.14 -43.38 8.08
C THR A 518 -20.57 -42.90 7.87
N ASP A 519 -20.85 -42.22 6.76
CA ASP A 519 -22.17 -41.75 6.32
C ASP A 519 -22.22 -41.73 4.76
N PRO A 520 -22.38 -42.91 4.13
CA PRO A 520 -22.29 -43.04 2.67
C PRO A 520 -23.33 -42.23 1.91
N ASP A 521 -24.54 -42.09 2.46
CA ASP A 521 -25.63 -41.33 1.83
C ASP A 521 -25.27 -39.83 1.76
N LYS A 522 -24.72 -39.28 2.85
CA LYS A 522 -24.21 -37.91 2.88
C LYS A 522 -22.96 -37.74 2.01
N GLY A 523 -22.08 -38.74 1.98
CA GLY A 523 -20.93 -38.76 1.07
C GLY A 523 -21.33 -38.66 -0.39
N ASN A 524 -22.30 -39.46 -0.84
CA ASN A 524 -22.81 -39.42 -2.21
C ASN A 524 -23.46 -38.07 -2.55
N LEU A 525 -24.25 -37.50 -1.64
CA LEU A 525 -24.88 -36.19 -1.85
C LEU A 525 -23.84 -35.08 -2.07
N LEU A 526 -22.71 -35.11 -1.35
CA LEU A 526 -21.62 -34.16 -1.52
C LEU A 526 -20.89 -34.38 -2.86
N PHE A 527 -20.69 -35.62 -3.30
CA PHE A 527 -20.15 -35.91 -4.63
C PHE A 527 -21.05 -35.38 -5.74
N GLU A 528 -22.35 -35.63 -5.68
CA GLU A 528 -23.31 -35.14 -6.69
C GLU A 528 -23.31 -33.61 -6.80
N ALA A 529 -23.25 -32.90 -5.66
CA ALA A 529 -23.15 -31.44 -5.66
C ALA A 529 -21.81 -30.93 -6.23
N GLY A 530 -20.70 -31.65 -5.97
CA GLY A 530 -19.41 -31.36 -6.59
C GLY A 530 -19.42 -31.56 -8.10
N ASP A 531 -20.01 -32.66 -8.58
CA ASP A 531 -20.11 -33.00 -10.01
C ASP A 531 -20.97 -31.98 -10.79
N GLU A 532 -22.06 -31.48 -10.18
CA GLU A 532 -22.88 -30.40 -10.75
C GLU A 532 -22.06 -29.13 -10.98
N ILE A 533 -21.30 -28.69 -9.97
CA ILE A 533 -20.42 -27.52 -10.07
C ILE A 533 -19.33 -27.76 -11.12
N ASP A 534 -18.71 -28.94 -11.13
CA ASP A 534 -17.64 -29.28 -12.08
C ASP A 534 -18.11 -29.20 -13.54
N ALA A 535 -19.31 -29.72 -13.81
CA ALA A 535 -19.90 -29.68 -15.14
C ALA A 535 -20.14 -28.24 -15.60
N HIS A 536 -20.67 -27.37 -14.72
CA HIS A 536 -20.90 -25.97 -15.04
C HIS A 536 -19.60 -25.19 -15.25
N VAL A 537 -18.60 -25.38 -14.39
CA VAL A 537 -17.28 -24.75 -14.55
C VAL A 537 -16.63 -25.18 -15.87
N SER A 538 -16.62 -26.49 -16.15
CA SER A 538 -16.02 -27.06 -17.35
C SER A 538 -16.71 -26.61 -18.63
N ASN A 539 -18.04 -26.45 -18.63
CA ASN A 539 -18.83 -25.97 -19.76
C ASN A 539 -18.84 -24.45 -19.88
N GLY A 540 -18.67 -23.73 -18.76
CA GLY A 540 -18.74 -22.27 -18.66
C GLY A 540 -20.11 -21.74 -19.09
N ASP A 541 -21.15 -22.55 -18.96
CA ASP A 541 -22.50 -22.33 -19.50
C ASP A 541 -23.33 -21.35 -18.67
N LEU A 542 -22.91 -21.09 -17.43
CA LEU A 542 -23.50 -20.10 -16.55
C LEU A 542 -22.93 -18.70 -16.79
N THR A 543 -23.76 -17.68 -16.63
CA THR A 543 -23.34 -16.28 -16.49
C THR A 543 -22.64 -16.03 -15.16
N ASP A 544 -21.92 -14.92 -15.03
CA ASP A 544 -21.24 -14.54 -13.79
C ASP A 544 -22.21 -14.43 -12.61
N GLU A 545 -23.40 -13.87 -12.84
CA GLU A 545 -24.46 -13.78 -11.83
C GLU A 545 -25.01 -15.16 -11.43
N GLU A 546 -25.14 -16.09 -12.38
CA GLU A 546 -25.57 -17.46 -12.12
C GLU A 546 -24.49 -18.26 -11.38
N CYS A 547 -23.20 -18.06 -11.69
CA CYS A 547 -22.10 -18.66 -10.95
C CYS A 547 -22.06 -18.18 -9.49
N GLU A 548 -22.20 -16.87 -9.24
CA GLU A 548 -22.28 -16.33 -7.88
C GLU A 548 -23.54 -16.81 -7.15
N ALA A 549 -24.66 -16.96 -7.86
CA ALA A 549 -25.88 -17.54 -7.29
C ALA A 549 -25.67 -19.00 -6.88
N LEU A 550 -25.10 -19.83 -7.76
CA LEU A 550 -24.78 -21.24 -7.50
C LEU A 550 -23.81 -21.39 -6.32
N TYR A 551 -22.74 -20.59 -6.29
CA TYR A 551 -21.79 -20.58 -5.19
C TYR A 551 -22.49 -20.27 -3.86
N ARG A 552 -23.29 -19.21 -3.82
CA ARG A 552 -24.02 -18.76 -2.63
C ARG A 552 -25.09 -19.75 -2.18
N GLU A 553 -25.84 -20.33 -3.12
CA GLU A 553 -26.86 -21.34 -2.81
C GLU A 553 -26.21 -22.59 -2.21
N THR A 554 -25.12 -23.08 -2.81
CA THR A 554 -24.33 -24.19 -2.29
C THR A 554 -23.77 -23.90 -0.90
N LEU A 555 -23.20 -22.71 -0.69
CA LEU A 555 -22.63 -22.27 0.59
C LEU A 555 -23.65 -22.37 1.75
N TYR A 556 -24.94 -22.21 1.44
CA TYR A 556 -26.03 -22.16 2.42
C TYR A 556 -26.90 -23.41 2.46
N ARG A 557 -26.60 -24.43 1.64
CA ARG A 557 -27.31 -25.71 1.63
C ARG A 557 -26.99 -26.53 2.88
N THR A 558 -27.94 -26.58 3.81
CA THR A 558 -27.77 -27.26 5.11
C THR A 558 -27.57 -28.77 5.00
N ASP A 559 -28.13 -29.39 3.96
CA ASP A 559 -27.95 -30.82 3.64
C ASP A 559 -26.49 -31.15 3.27
N LEU A 560 -25.77 -30.20 2.68
CA LEU A 560 -24.33 -30.28 2.37
C LEU A 560 -23.44 -29.86 3.56
N GLY A 561 -24.02 -29.57 4.73
CA GLY A 561 -23.28 -29.00 5.87
C GLY A 561 -22.98 -27.51 5.72
N GLY A 562 -23.66 -26.83 4.79
CA GLY A 562 -23.68 -25.37 4.67
C GLY A 562 -24.43 -24.68 5.80
N GLY A 563 -24.37 -23.35 5.80
CA GLY A 563 -24.88 -22.49 6.87
C GLY A 563 -23.87 -22.27 8.01
N PHE A 564 -24.10 -21.20 8.79
CA PHE A 564 -23.19 -20.82 9.86
C PHE A 564 -23.38 -21.69 11.10
N TYR A 565 -22.28 -22.03 11.75
CA TYR A 565 -22.26 -22.67 13.07
C TYR A 565 -21.46 -21.82 14.05
N VAL A 566 -21.95 -21.70 15.28
CA VAL A 566 -21.17 -21.15 16.39
C VAL A 566 -20.22 -22.23 16.90
N GLN A 567 -18.96 -21.86 17.12
CA GLN A 567 -17.90 -22.73 17.61
C GLN A 567 -17.17 -22.05 18.78
N GLY A 568 -16.41 -22.85 19.55
CA GLY A 568 -15.50 -22.34 20.58
C GLY A 568 -15.69 -22.99 21.95
N ASP A 569 -15.47 -22.21 23.02
CA ASP A 569 -15.65 -22.64 24.41
C ASP A 569 -17.14 -22.63 24.78
N LEU A 570 -17.89 -23.59 24.25
CA LEU A 570 -19.35 -23.66 24.37
C LEU A 570 -19.80 -24.76 25.34
N VAL A 571 -21.08 -24.74 25.70
CA VAL A 571 -21.76 -25.76 26.52
C VAL A 571 -22.88 -26.36 25.69
N ASP A 572 -23.06 -27.68 25.66
CA ASP A 572 -24.18 -28.31 24.93
C ASP A 572 -25.54 -28.17 25.67
N ALA A 573 -26.59 -28.78 25.13
CA ALA A 573 -27.94 -28.70 25.71
C ALA A 573 -28.05 -29.45 27.06
N GLU A 574 -27.22 -30.47 27.25
CA GLU A 574 -27.13 -31.31 28.45
C GLU A 574 -26.27 -30.67 29.55
N GLY A 575 -25.54 -29.59 29.24
CA GLY A 575 -24.67 -28.88 30.16
C GLY A 575 -23.20 -29.32 30.14
N ASN A 576 -22.80 -30.14 29.17
CA ASN A 576 -21.41 -30.58 29.01
C ASN A 576 -20.59 -29.52 28.28
N GLU A 577 -19.32 -29.38 28.67
CA GLU A 577 -18.38 -28.47 28.03
C GLU A 577 -17.89 -29.04 26.69
N LEU A 578 -18.01 -28.26 25.62
CA LEU A 578 -17.48 -28.59 24.31
C LEU A 578 -15.99 -28.22 24.20
N ALA A 579 -15.21 -29.09 23.55
CA ALA A 579 -13.77 -28.90 23.43
C ALA A 579 -13.44 -27.77 22.45
N TYR A 580 -12.66 -26.78 22.91
CA TYR A 580 -12.16 -25.72 22.06
C TYR A 580 -11.31 -26.27 20.91
N GLY A 581 -11.49 -25.72 19.70
CA GLY A 581 -10.76 -26.11 18.49
C GLY A 581 -11.30 -27.38 17.82
N THR A 582 -12.37 -27.99 18.34
CA THR A 582 -13.09 -29.08 17.67
C THR A 582 -14.33 -28.52 17.00
N THR A 583 -14.47 -28.72 15.69
CA THR A 583 -15.69 -28.32 14.95
C THR A 583 -16.85 -29.21 15.36
N HIS A 584 -17.97 -28.61 15.72
CA HIS A 584 -19.17 -29.32 16.15
C HIS A 584 -20.44 -28.77 15.50
N THR A 585 -21.53 -29.55 15.55
CA THR A 585 -22.81 -29.20 14.91
C THR A 585 -23.89 -28.76 15.91
N HIS A 586 -23.57 -28.58 17.19
CA HIS A 586 -24.55 -28.27 18.25
C HIS A 586 -25.27 -26.92 18.11
N TYR A 587 -24.65 -25.94 17.45
CA TYR A 587 -25.18 -24.57 17.35
C TYR A 587 -25.28 -24.10 15.90
N PRO A 588 -26.16 -24.71 15.07
CA PRO A 588 -26.44 -24.22 13.74
C PRO A 588 -27.23 -22.90 13.83
N LEU A 589 -26.91 -21.96 12.95
CA LEU A 589 -27.71 -20.75 12.77
C LEU A 589 -28.77 -20.99 11.69
N THR A 590 -29.90 -20.30 11.82
CA THR A 590 -31.00 -20.36 10.86
C THR A 590 -31.02 -19.09 10.04
N ARG A 591 -31.00 -19.24 8.71
CA ARG A 591 -31.16 -18.12 7.78
C ARG A 591 -32.56 -17.52 7.85
N GLN A 592 -32.64 -16.20 7.89
CA GLN A 592 -33.87 -15.42 7.93
C GLN A 592 -34.24 -14.90 6.53
N GLU A 593 -35.47 -14.41 6.36
CA GLU A 593 -35.95 -13.86 5.09
C GLU A 593 -35.13 -12.66 4.59
N ASP A 594 -34.57 -11.87 5.52
CA ASP A 594 -33.71 -10.71 5.21
C ASP A 594 -32.25 -11.08 4.87
N GLY A 595 -31.93 -12.39 4.86
CA GLY A 595 -30.60 -12.90 4.57
C GLY A 595 -29.66 -13.00 5.78
N THR A 596 -30.07 -12.52 6.96
CA THR A 596 -29.30 -12.68 8.21
C THR A 596 -29.38 -14.11 8.74
N TRP A 597 -28.44 -14.48 9.60
CA TRP A 597 -28.40 -15.80 10.25
C TRP A 597 -28.49 -15.63 11.76
N THR A 598 -29.49 -16.25 12.39
CA THR A 598 -29.70 -16.13 13.83
C THR A 598 -29.75 -17.47 14.54
N GLY A 599 -29.34 -17.47 15.80
CA GLY A 599 -29.39 -18.62 16.68
C GLY A 599 -29.03 -18.25 18.10
N THR A 600 -29.18 -19.19 19.01
CA THR A 600 -28.84 -19.02 20.43
C THR A 600 -27.78 -20.02 20.84
N PHE A 601 -26.83 -19.60 21.67
CA PHE A 601 -25.78 -20.48 22.16
C PHE A 601 -25.38 -20.15 23.60
N LYS A 602 -24.76 -21.12 24.27
CA LYS A 602 -24.24 -20.97 25.64
C LYS A 602 -22.73 -21.12 25.66
N THR A 603 -22.07 -20.18 26.31
CA THR A 603 -20.61 -20.21 26.51
C THR A 603 -20.27 -20.83 27.86
N GLN A 604 -19.09 -21.44 27.95
CA GLN A 604 -18.55 -21.88 29.22
C GLN A 604 -18.31 -20.70 30.17
N ASN A 605 -18.59 -20.90 31.46
CA ASN A 605 -18.17 -19.94 32.48
C ASN A 605 -16.70 -20.19 32.83
N ARG A 606 -15.82 -19.31 32.35
CA ARG A 606 -14.37 -19.42 32.55
C ARG A 606 -13.83 -18.41 33.57
N ALA A 607 -14.70 -17.61 34.20
CA ALA A 607 -14.32 -16.59 35.18
C ALA A 607 -13.56 -17.16 36.39
N ASN A 608 -14.03 -18.32 36.87
CA ASN A 608 -13.61 -18.90 38.15
C ASN A 608 -12.60 -20.05 38.00
N ARG A 609 -12.19 -20.40 36.79
CA ARG A 609 -11.28 -21.53 36.55
C ARG A 609 -9.84 -21.20 36.93
N ALA A 610 -9.20 -22.07 37.71
CA ALA A 610 -7.78 -22.00 38.01
C ALA A 610 -6.93 -22.11 36.73
N ASN A 611 -5.85 -21.33 36.64
CA ASN A 611 -4.84 -21.39 35.57
C ASN A 611 -5.36 -21.30 34.12
N SER A 612 -6.51 -20.65 33.88
CA SER A 612 -7.05 -20.47 32.53
C SER A 612 -7.41 -19.00 32.22
N GLY A 613 -7.46 -18.65 30.93
CA GLY A 613 -7.94 -17.33 30.49
C GLY A 613 -9.39 -17.11 30.92
N ALA A 614 -9.73 -15.88 31.30
CA ALA A 614 -11.06 -15.53 31.85
C ALA A 614 -12.07 -15.24 30.74
N ARG A 615 -12.03 -16.07 29.69
CA ARG A 615 -12.82 -15.92 28.48
C ARG A 615 -13.16 -17.28 27.89
N ALA A 616 -14.40 -17.40 27.45
CA ALA A 616 -14.80 -18.33 26.42
C ALA A 616 -14.55 -17.70 25.05
N GLY A 617 -13.75 -18.35 24.21
CA GLY A 617 -13.59 -18.00 22.81
C GLY A 617 -14.81 -18.41 21.98
N ILE A 618 -15.22 -17.54 21.06
CA ILE A 618 -16.34 -17.75 20.15
C ILE A 618 -15.85 -17.42 18.75
N TYR A 619 -16.15 -18.29 17.79
CA TYR A 619 -15.95 -18.05 16.37
C TYR A 619 -17.04 -18.74 15.56
N PHE A 620 -17.08 -18.49 14.26
CA PHE A 620 -18.07 -19.12 13.38
C PHE A 620 -17.39 -19.92 12.28
N THR A 621 -18.08 -20.95 11.82
CA THR A 621 -17.66 -21.74 10.66
C THR A 621 -18.76 -21.79 9.62
N LEU A 622 -18.37 -21.76 8.35
CA LEU A 622 -19.24 -21.93 7.19
C LEU A 622 -18.46 -22.68 6.11
N MET A 623 -18.82 -23.94 5.85
CA MET A 623 -18.17 -24.83 4.86
C MET A 623 -16.63 -24.72 4.83
N GLY A 624 -15.98 -25.11 5.94
CA GLY A 624 -14.52 -25.09 6.08
C GLY A 624 -13.91 -23.70 6.34
N ASN A 625 -14.62 -22.62 6.01
CA ASN A 625 -14.17 -21.27 6.33
C ASN A 625 -14.43 -20.93 7.79
N THR A 626 -13.50 -20.18 8.38
CA THR A 626 -13.58 -19.71 9.76
C THR A 626 -13.74 -18.20 9.78
N TYR A 627 -14.67 -17.70 10.60
CA TYR A 627 -14.97 -16.28 10.75
C TYR A 627 -14.74 -15.85 12.19
N LYS A 628 -13.93 -14.81 12.35
CA LYS A 628 -13.35 -14.36 13.61
C LYS A 628 -13.25 -12.83 13.62
N ALA A 629 -12.88 -12.27 14.75
CA ALA A 629 -12.48 -10.87 14.86
C ALA A 629 -11.04 -10.66 14.37
N THR A 630 -10.69 -9.41 14.08
CA THR A 630 -9.31 -8.97 13.82
C THR A 630 -8.76 -8.11 14.95
N ASP A 631 -9.62 -7.44 15.72
CA ASP A 631 -9.23 -6.50 16.76
C ASP A 631 -8.80 -7.20 18.06
N ALA A 632 -7.52 -7.09 18.41
CA ALA A 632 -6.93 -7.70 19.60
C ALA A 632 -7.31 -7.01 20.93
N GLN A 633 -8.15 -5.97 20.95
CA GLN A 633 -8.57 -5.25 22.15
C GLN A 633 -10.09 -5.07 22.27
N ARG A 634 -10.85 -4.94 21.16
CA ARG A 634 -12.30 -4.64 21.17
C ARG A 634 -13.18 -5.79 20.69
N ARG A 635 -12.95 -7.00 21.18
CA ARG A 635 -13.68 -8.22 20.80
C ARG A 635 -14.40 -8.92 21.95
N PHE A 636 -14.41 -8.30 23.11
CA PHE A 636 -15.07 -8.85 24.30
C PHE A 636 -16.56 -8.51 24.27
N VAL A 637 -17.39 -9.53 24.16
CA VAL A 637 -18.85 -9.47 24.19
C VAL A 637 -19.30 -9.16 25.62
N THR A 638 -20.00 -8.04 25.76
CA THR A 638 -20.63 -7.61 27.01
C THR A 638 -22.06 -7.17 26.71
N PRO A 639 -22.96 -7.09 27.69
CA PRO A 639 -24.31 -6.58 27.44
C PRO A 639 -24.33 -5.15 26.87
N ALA A 640 -23.32 -4.33 27.17
CA ALA A 640 -23.15 -2.99 26.60
C ALA A 640 -22.49 -2.97 25.21
N GLN A 641 -21.79 -4.04 24.82
CA GLN A 641 -21.03 -4.13 23.57
C GLN A 641 -21.25 -5.50 22.91
N GLY A 642 -22.19 -5.53 21.97
CA GLY A 642 -22.56 -6.73 21.23
C GLY A 642 -22.20 -6.74 19.74
N GLY A 643 -21.92 -5.59 19.12
CA GLY A 643 -21.68 -5.48 17.68
C GLY A 643 -20.19 -5.53 17.31
N PHE A 644 -19.84 -6.36 16.33
CA PHE A 644 -18.46 -6.53 15.87
C PHE A 644 -18.39 -6.78 14.35
N PRO A 645 -17.27 -6.44 13.69
CA PRO A 645 -16.99 -6.89 12.32
C PRO A 645 -16.82 -8.41 12.27
N LEU A 646 -17.40 -9.05 11.27
CA LEU A 646 -17.22 -10.47 10.94
C LEU A 646 -16.17 -10.61 9.85
N VAL A 647 -15.04 -11.25 10.14
CA VAL A 647 -13.94 -11.36 9.17
C VAL A 647 -13.61 -12.82 8.89
N GLN A 648 -13.71 -13.22 7.62
CA GLN A 648 -13.22 -14.52 7.17
C GLN A 648 -11.70 -14.61 7.38
N GLY A 649 -11.22 -15.68 8.01
CA GLY A 649 -9.80 -15.85 8.32
C GLY A 649 -9.25 -14.91 9.40
N GLY A 650 -10.12 -14.23 10.18
CA GLY A 650 -9.70 -13.39 11.30
C GLY A 650 -8.80 -14.14 12.30
N SER A 651 -7.87 -13.44 12.93
CA SER A 651 -6.87 -14.07 13.82
C SER A 651 -7.30 -14.15 15.29
N GLN A 652 -8.46 -13.58 15.65
CA GLN A 652 -8.87 -13.40 17.04
C GLN A 652 -10.31 -13.88 17.28
N ASP A 653 -10.52 -14.69 18.31
CA ASP A 653 -11.87 -15.12 18.71
C ASP A 653 -12.62 -14.00 19.43
N TYR A 654 -13.94 -13.90 19.24
CA TYR A 654 -14.78 -13.10 20.13
C TYR A 654 -14.76 -13.71 21.53
N GLN A 655 -14.91 -12.89 22.56
CA GLN A 655 -14.65 -13.32 23.93
C GLN A 655 -15.84 -13.03 24.82
N ALA A 656 -16.28 -13.98 25.63
CA ALA A 656 -17.32 -13.77 26.65
C ALA A 656 -16.90 -14.41 27.98
N VAL A 657 -17.53 -14.04 29.09
CA VAL A 657 -17.21 -14.63 30.41
C VAL A 657 -17.94 -15.96 30.63
N GLY A 658 -19.20 -16.00 30.23
CA GLY A 658 -20.19 -17.01 30.57
C GLY A 658 -21.59 -16.43 30.38
N GLY A 659 -22.54 -17.24 29.93
CA GLY A 659 -23.91 -16.81 29.67
C GLY A 659 -24.54 -17.45 28.45
N GLU A 660 -25.76 -17.01 28.16
CA GLU A 660 -26.54 -17.40 26.98
C GLU A 660 -26.74 -16.19 26.09
N PHE A 661 -26.43 -16.34 24.81
CA PHE A 661 -26.44 -15.26 23.84
C PHE A 661 -27.28 -15.64 22.63
N ARG A 662 -28.02 -14.66 22.11
CA ARG A 662 -28.49 -14.69 20.72
C ARG A 662 -27.42 -14.07 19.85
N VAL A 663 -27.12 -14.71 18.73
CA VAL A 663 -26.26 -14.15 17.70
C VAL A 663 -27.08 -13.85 16.45
N THR A 664 -26.71 -12.77 15.76
CA THR A 664 -27.15 -12.46 14.41
C THR A 664 -25.94 -12.13 13.57
N ILE A 665 -25.73 -12.89 12.49
CA ILE A 665 -24.71 -12.63 11.48
C ILE A 665 -25.39 -12.00 10.27
N ASP A 666 -24.82 -10.90 9.77
CA ASP A 666 -25.20 -10.28 8.51
C ASP A 666 -24.01 -10.36 7.54
N PRO A 667 -23.99 -11.38 6.66
CA PRO A 667 -22.93 -11.54 5.67
C PRO A 667 -22.88 -10.41 4.64
N ALA A 668 -23.97 -9.69 4.39
CA ALA A 668 -23.98 -8.58 3.42
C ALA A 668 -23.31 -7.31 3.97
N ARG A 669 -23.15 -7.23 5.30
CA ARG A 669 -22.50 -6.11 5.99
C ARG A 669 -21.21 -6.51 6.71
N ASP A 670 -20.72 -7.73 6.51
CA ASP A 670 -19.57 -8.29 7.22
C ASP A 670 -19.64 -8.02 8.74
N SER A 671 -20.79 -8.32 9.35
CA SER A 671 -21.03 -7.97 10.75
C SER A 671 -21.67 -9.10 11.55
N VAL A 672 -21.38 -9.10 12.84
CA VAL A 672 -22.00 -9.99 13.82
C VAL A 672 -22.46 -9.19 15.04
N THR A 673 -23.65 -9.51 15.53
CA THR A 673 -24.21 -8.93 16.75
C THR A 673 -24.53 -10.03 17.74
N PHE A 674 -24.11 -9.83 18.99
CA PHE A 674 -24.44 -10.66 20.13
C PHE A 674 -25.39 -9.90 21.06
N GLU A 675 -26.49 -10.54 21.44
CA GLU A 675 -27.43 -10.07 22.44
C GLU A 675 -27.40 -11.04 23.62
N ALA A 676 -27.00 -10.56 24.81
CA ALA A 676 -27.00 -11.38 26.01
C ALA A 676 -28.44 -11.65 26.47
N ILE A 677 -28.86 -12.92 26.43
CA ILE A 677 -30.11 -13.40 27.03
C ILE A 677 -29.91 -13.56 28.54
N SER A 678 -28.77 -14.14 28.92
CA SER A 678 -28.28 -14.16 30.30
C SER A 678 -26.76 -13.94 30.32
N TYR A 679 -26.26 -13.37 31.42
CA TYR A 679 -24.84 -13.08 31.60
C TYR A 679 -24.41 -13.51 33.01
N ASP A 680 -23.30 -14.22 33.11
CA ASP A 680 -22.79 -14.71 34.38
C ASP A 680 -22.05 -13.58 35.13
N TRP A 681 -22.81 -12.84 35.94
CA TRP A 681 -22.27 -11.76 36.77
C TRP A 681 -21.37 -12.30 37.88
N ALA A 682 -20.25 -11.63 38.13
CA ALA A 682 -19.42 -11.90 39.29
C ALA A 682 -20.07 -11.34 40.56
N ASP A 683 -19.77 -11.91 41.72
CA ASP A 683 -20.24 -11.36 43.00
C ASP A 683 -19.57 -10.02 43.32
N TYR A 684 -18.33 -9.85 42.86
CA TYR A 684 -17.51 -8.65 43.06
C TYR A 684 -16.72 -8.30 41.79
N THR A 685 -16.50 -7.00 41.61
CA THR A 685 -15.43 -6.45 40.77
C THR A 685 -14.47 -5.65 41.64
N TYR A 686 -13.28 -5.32 41.18
CA TYR A 686 -12.27 -4.68 42.01
C TYR A 686 -11.72 -3.41 41.40
N VAL A 687 -11.51 -2.38 42.21
CA VAL A 687 -10.80 -1.17 41.77
C VAL A 687 -9.30 -1.39 41.89
N SER A 688 -8.57 -1.13 40.82
CA SER A 688 -7.11 -1.15 40.80
C SER A 688 -6.60 0.17 40.24
N GLY A 689 -5.65 0.79 40.94
CA GLY A 689 -5.27 2.18 40.70
C GLY A 689 -4.45 2.69 41.87
N THR A 690 -4.49 3.99 42.15
CA THR A 690 -3.89 4.63 43.33
C THR A 690 -4.93 4.73 44.44
N VAL A 691 -5.19 3.61 45.11
CA VAL A 691 -6.27 3.44 46.10
C VAL A 691 -5.78 2.97 47.47
N LEU A 692 -6.55 3.24 48.51
CA LEU A 692 -6.38 2.70 49.86
C LEU A 692 -7.35 1.54 50.11
N ASP A 693 -6.88 0.51 50.80
CA ASP A 693 -7.74 -0.57 51.28
C ASP A 693 -8.55 -0.17 52.53
N SER A 694 -9.39 -1.09 53.03
CA SER A 694 -10.20 -0.87 54.23
C SER A 694 -9.39 -0.63 55.52
N LYS A 695 -8.09 -0.93 55.54
CA LYS A 695 -7.17 -0.70 56.66
C LYS A 695 -6.35 0.58 56.48
N GLY A 696 -6.50 1.28 55.36
CA GLY A 696 -5.74 2.46 55.00
C GLY A 696 -4.36 2.17 54.40
N GLU A 697 -4.07 0.93 54.02
CA GLU A 697 -2.82 0.56 53.33
C GLU A 697 -2.86 1.05 51.87
N GLN A 698 -1.71 1.49 51.35
CA GLN A 698 -1.60 1.97 49.97
C GLN A 698 -1.44 0.81 48.97
N HIS A 699 -2.28 0.86 47.93
CA HIS A 699 -2.22 -0.01 46.76
C HIS A 699 -2.01 0.89 45.53
N ASP A 700 -0.77 1.11 45.12
CA ASP A 700 -0.42 1.80 43.85
C ASP A 700 -0.30 0.75 42.74
N TRP A 701 -1.34 0.67 41.89
CA TRP A 701 -1.43 -0.26 40.76
C TRP A 701 -1.06 -1.69 41.12
N LYS A 702 -1.52 -2.17 42.29
CA LYS A 702 -1.37 -3.57 42.70
C LYS A 702 -2.49 -4.44 42.11
N ASN A 703 -2.12 -5.66 41.71
CA ASN A 703 -3.06 -6.68 41.26
C ASN A 703 -3.56 -7.50 42.45
N ASP A 704 -4.32 -6.87 43.35
CA ASP A 704 -4.96 -7.52 44.51
C ASP A 704 -6.47 -7.18 44.59
N GLU A 705 -7.16 -7.84 45.51
CA GLU A 705 -8.62 -7.74 45.70
C GLU A 705 -8.99 -6.79 46.85
N ALA A 706 -8.08 -5.86 47.17
CA ALA A 706 -8.14 -5.05 48.38
C ALA A 706 -9.30 -4.04 48.40
N VAL A 707 -9.82 -3.67 47.22
CA VAL A 707 -10.91 -2.68 47.08
C VAL A 707 -12.06 -3.26 46.23
N PRO A 708 -12.96 -4.06 46.82
CA PRO A 708 -14.08 -4.67 46.12
C PRO A 708 -15.28 -3.72 45.92
N LEU A 709 -15.93 -3.82 44.76
CA LEU A 709 -17.24 -3.29 44.45
C LEU A 709 -18.24 -4.46 44.44
N LYS A 710 -19.26 -4.39 45.27
CA LYS A 710 -20.23 -5.47 45.43
C LYS A 710 -21.32 -5.41 44.37
N HIS A 711 -21.68 -6.55 43.79
CA HIS A 711 -22.81 -6.64 42.87
C HIS A 711 -24.13 -6.27 43.56
N LYS A 712 -24.91 -5.38 42.92
CA LYS A 712 -26.22 -4.91 43.37
C LYS A 712 -27.38 -5.46 42.53
N GLY A 713 -27.07 -6.26 41.51
CA GLY A 713 -28.02 -6.81 40.54
C GLY A 713 -27.91 -6.12 39.17
N ASN A 714 -28.35 -6.83 38.12
CA ASN A 714 -28.36 -6.36 36.72
C ASN A 714 -27.03 -5.76 36.23
N GLY A 715 -25.90 -6.33 36.68
CA GLY A 715 -24.56 -5.91 36.26
C GLY A 715 -24.04 -4.61 36.89
N VAL A 716 -24.72 -4.07 37.91
CA VAL A 716 -24.28 -2.89 38.65
C VAL A 716 -23.45 -3.30 39.87
N TYR A 717 -22.29 -2.67 40.03
CA TYR A 717 -21.36 -2.88 41.14
C TYR A 717 -21.09 -1.56 41.84
N GLU A 718 -21.06 -1.57 43.16
CA GLU A 718 -20.93 -0.35 43.95
C GLU A 718 -20.09 -0.58 45.21
N GLY A 719 -19.24 0.39 45.54
CA GLY A 719 -18.40 0.37 46.72
C GLY A 719 -17.80 1.74 47.05
N SER A 720 -17.45 1.95 48.32
CA SER A 720 -16.73 3.13 48.79
C SER A 720 -15.25 2.95 48.51
N VAL A 721 -14.63 3.90 47.82
CA VAL A 721 -13.23 3.84 47.40
C VAL A 721 -12.50 5.11 47.84
N THR A 722 -11.38 4.94 48.53
CA THR A 722 -10.51 6.05 48.92
C THR A 722 -9.32 6.09 47.97
N PHE A 723 -9.18 7.20 47.26
CA PHE A 723 -8.06 7.48 46.37
C PHE A 723 -7.02 8.34 47.09
N PHE A 724 -5.74 8.23 46.73
CA PHE A 724 -4.69 9.07 47.27
C PHE A 724 -3.95 9.84 46.17
N HIS A 725 -3.47 11.03 46.53
CA HIS A 725 -2.74 11.93 45.65
C HIS A 725 -1.37 11.36 45.28
N THR A 726 -0.99 11.42 44.00
CA THR A 726 0.35 11.04 43.54
C THR A 726 1.10 12.24 42.96
N ALA A 727 1.95 12.87 43.76
CA ALA A 727 2.63 14.11 43.37
C ALA A 727 3.51 13.97 42.11
N ASP A 728 4.18 12.83 41.93
CA ASP A 728 5.14 12.58 40.85
C ASP A 728 4.56 11.77 39.66
N LYS A 729 3.26 11.43 39.69
CA LYS A 729 2.61 10.61 38.65
C LYS A 729 1.24 11.19 38.28
N TRP A 730 0.74 10.86 37.09
CA TRP A 730 -0.64 11.15 36.66
C TRP A 730 -1.07 12.63 36.78
N ASN A 731 -0.11 13.56 36.63
CA ASN A 731 -0.31 15.00 36.77
C ASN A 731 -0.90 15.42 38.13
N GLY A 732 -0.55 14.73 39.22
CA GLY A 732 -1.06 15.03 40.56
C GLY A 732 -2.45 14.48 40.85
N ASN A 733 -3.03 13.66 39.95
CA ASN A 733 -4.34 13.04 40.14
C ASN A 733 -4.20 11.61 40.64
N ALA A 734 -5.28 11.05 41.19
CA ALA A 734 -5.37 9.61 41.36
C ALA A 734 -5.72 8.95 40.02
N SER A 735 -5.30 7.71 39.77
CA SER A 735 -5.68 6.95 38.57
C SER A 735 -6.28 5.60 38.93
N PHE A 736 -7.23 5.10 38.15
CA PHE A 736 -7.82 3.77 38.37
C PHE A 736 -8.46 3.14 37.14
N THR A 737 -8.72 1.83 37.26
CA THR A 737 -9.50 0.97 36.37
C THR A 737 -10.34 0.00 37.20
N ILE A 738 -11.28 -0.70 36.56
CA ILE A 738 -12.07 -1.74 37.20
C ILE A 738 -11.73 -3.11 36.64
N PHE A 739 -11.51 -4.09 37.52
CA PHE A 739 -11.28 -5.49 37.19
C PHE A 739 -12.54 -6.30 37.38
N ALA A 740 -13.04 -6.89 36.29
CA ALA A 740 -14.31 -7.60 36.25
C ALA A 740 -14.21 -9.12 36.48
N CYS A 741 -13.01 -9.69 36.53
CA CYS A 741 -12.82 -11.11 36.80
C CYS A 741 -11.46 -11.41 37.42
N ARG A 742 -11.45 -12.23 38.48
CA ARG A 742 -10.26 -12.89 39.05
C ARG A 742 -10.62 -14.30 39.54
N SER A 743 -9.70 -15.24 39.40
CA SER A 743 -9.90 -16.63 39.84
C SER A 743 -9.70 -16.73 41.34
N THR A 744 -10.60 -17.48 41.98
CA THR A 744 -10.66 -17.73 43.42
C THR A 744 -10.03 -19.06 43.86
N GLU A 745 -9.13 -19.67 43.07
CA GLU A 745 -8.42 -20.89 43.48
C GLU A 745 -6.90 -20.68 43.61
N SER A 746 -6.49 -19.70 44.43
CA SER A 746 -5.17 -19.73 45.06
C SER A 746 -5.14 -19.27 46.53
N ASP A 747 -6.27 -19.33 47.22
CA ASP A 747 -6.38 -18.98 48.65
C ASP A 747 -5.78 -20.00 49.62
N LEU A 748 -5.07 -21.04 49.15
CA LEU A 748 -4.42 -21.98 50.06
C LEU A 748 -2.96 -21.66 50.40
N GLN A 749 -2.18 -20.95 49.58
CA GLN A 749 -0.79 -20.61 49.95
C GLN A 749 -0.26 -19.42 49.14
N PHE A 750 -0.09 -18.25 49.78
CA PHE A 750 0.77 -17.11 49.38
C PHE A 750 1.34 -17.16 47.94
N SER A 751 0.48 -17.07 46.94
CA SER A 751 0.90 -17.23 45.54
C SER A 751 1.53 -15.93 45.04
N GLN A 752 2.81 -16.01 44.67
CA GLN A 752 3.53 -14.99 43.90
C GLN A 752 3.25 -15.06 42.38
N MET A 753 2.19 -15.75 41.94
CA MET A 753 1.84 -15.80 40.51
C MET A 753 0.64 -14.90 40.21
N THR A 754 0.94 -13.61 40.07
CA THR A 754 0.14 -12.67 39.29
C THR A 754 -0.15 -13.25 37.91
N ARG A 755 -1.42 -13.29 37.49
CA ARG A 755 -1.78 -13.58 36.09
C ARG A 755 -0.93 -12.71 35.16
N SER A 756 -0.32 -13.31 34.14
CA SER A 756 0.67 -12.66 33.26
C SER A 756 0.10 -11.57 32.35
N ASN A 757 -1.23 -11.47 32.20
CA ASN A 757 -1.86 -10.47 31.33
C ASN A 757 -3.04 -9.78 32.04
N TRP A 758 -2.82 -8.52 32.48
CA TRP A 758 -3.84 -7.76 33.23
C TRP A 758 -4.90 -7.14 32.30
N SER A 759 -4.62 -7.00 31.01
CA SER A 759 -5.47 -6.26 30.07
C SER A 759 -6.88 -6.86 29.93
N GLU A 760 -6.99 -8.19 29.83
CA GLU A 760 -8.22 -8.92 29.51
C GLU A 760 -9.36 -8.73 30.53
N ALA A 761 -9.02 -8.55 31.81
CA ALA A 761 -9.98 -8.40 32.91
C ALA A 761 -10.36 -6.94 33.19
N ARG A 762 -9.66 -5.98 32.57
CA ARG A 762 -9.82 -4.55 32.83
C ARG A 762 -10.94 -3.95 32.01
N TYR A 763 -11.72 -3.10 32.66
CA TYR A 763 -12.52 -2.06 32.04
C TYR A 763 -11.78 -0.73 32.18
N GLY A 764 -11.61 -0.07 31.05
CA GLY A 764 -10.98 1.25 30.95
C GLY A 764 -11.81 2.22 30.12
N SER A 765 -11.39 3.48 30.09
CA SER A 765 -11.99 4.55 29.27
C SER A 765 -11.76 4.38 27.76
N ALA A 766 -12.57 5.09 26.98
CA ALA A 766 -12.39 5.22 25.54
C ALA A 766 -11.10 5.98 25.15
N GLY A 767 -10.59 6.90 25.97
CA GLY A 767 -9.27 7.52 25.87
C GLY A 767 -8.40 7.15 27.07
N ASP A 768 -7.07 7.21 26.96
CA ASP A 768 -6.22 7.05 28.15
C ASP A 768 -6.24 8.33 29.00
N GLU A 769 -6.06 8.19 30.31
CA GLU A 769 -5.97 9.30 31.28
C GLU A 769 -7.19 10.24 31.25
N THR A 770 -8.38 9.66 31.04
CA THR A 770 -9.62 10.44 30.96
C THR A 770 -10.06 10.91 32.35
N LEU A 771 -10.25 12.21 32.53
CA LEU A 771 -10.69 12.78 33.80
C LEU A 771 -12.14 12.39 34.11
N LEU A 772 -12.38 11.90 35.33
CA LEU A 772 -13.68 11.60 35.90
C LEU A 772 -13.88 12.46 37.14
N GLU A 773 -14.60 13.56 36.98
CA GLU A 773 -14.90 14.51 38.06
C GLU A 773 -15.85 13.89 39.10
N PRO A 774 -15.75 14.28 40.39
CA PRO A 774 -16.76 13.97 41.39
C PRO A 774 -18.16 14.41 40.94
N GLY A 775 -19.15 13.53 41.08
CA GLY A 775 -20.51 13.71 40.56
C GLY A 775 -20.66 13.40 39.06
N GLY A 776 -19.57 13.08 38.36
CA GLY A 776 -19.55 12.74 36.94
C GLY A 776 -19.72 11.25 36.66
N ALA A 777 -20.12 10.95 35.41
CA ALA A 777 -20.18 9.61 34.86
C ALA A 777 -19.52 9.56 33.48
N LEU A 778 -18.88 8.44 33.16
CA LEU A 778 -18.28 8.15 31.86
C LEU A 778 -18.92 6.89 31.27
N GLY A 779 -19.22 6.94 29.97
CA GLY A 779 -19.74 5.80 29.20
C GLY A 779 -18.75 5.28 28.16
N GLY A 780 -19.18 4.28 27.39
CA GLY A 780 -18.37 3.69 26.33
C GLY A 780 -17.14 2.94 26.86
N LEU A 781 -17.28 2.30 28.01
CA LEU A 781 -16.19 1.56 28.65
C LEU A 781 -15.77 0.37 27.80
N VAL A 782 -14.46 0.15 27.69
CA VAL A 782 -13.88 -0.92 26.87
C VAL A 782 -13.28 -1.97 27.79
N ARG A 783 -13.74 -3.21 27.64
CA ARG A 783 -13.12 -4.37 28.29
C ARG A 783 -11.93 -4.84 27.48
N GLY A 784 -10.83 -5.24 28.14
CA GLY A 784 -9.60 -5.63 27.46
C GLY A 784 -8.64 -4.46 27.23
N SER A 785 -8.89 -3.30 27.84
CA SER A 785 -8.11 -2.06 27.63
C SER A 785 -7.21 -1.75 28.82
N GLU A 786 -6.02 -1.21 28.53
CA GLU A 786 -5.08 -0.74 29.57
C GLU A 786 -5.31 0.73 29.97
N ARG A 787 -6.28 1.39 29.33
CA ARG A 787 -6.61 2.80 29.54
C ARG A 787 -7.22 3.04 30.92
N LYS A 788 -6.88 4.17 31.53
CA LYS A 788 -7.29 4.50 32.90
C LYS A 788 -8.07 5.81 33.01
N TRP A 789 -8.87 5.91 34.07
CA TRP A 789 -9.51 7.16 34.47
C TRP A 789 -8.63 7.90 35.47
N LEU A 790 -8.68 9.23 35.45
CA LEU A 790 -8.08 10.10 36.44
C LEU A 790 -9.16 10.68 37.35
N VAL A 791 -8.93 10.64 38.67
CA VAL A 791 -9.75 11.34 39.65
C VAL A 791 -9.01 12.59 40.09
N PRO A 792 -9.59 13.79 39.88
CA PRO A 792 -8.93 15.02 40.24
C PRO A 792 -8.71 15.11 41.75
N MET A 793 -7.46 15.41 42.13
CA MET A 793 -7.08 15.63 43.52
C MET A 793 -6.63 17.08 43.66
N ALA A 794 -7.35 17.89 44.46
CA ALA A 794 -6.92 19.26 44.73
C ALA A 794 -5.54 19.25 45.42
N GLY A 795 -4.64 20.18 45.08
CA GLY A 795 -3.22 20.14 45.46
C GLY A 795 -2.86 20.13 46.94
N GLU A 796 -3.84 20.19 47.85
CA GLU A 796 -3.67 20.04 49.31
C GLU A 796 -4.38 18.79 49.89
N THR A 797 -5.14 18.05 49.07
CA THR A 797 -5.92 16.88 49.50
C THR A 797 -5.12 15.60 49.31
N GLU A 798 -4.61 15.03 50.41
CA GLU A 798 -3.83 13.78 50.35
C GLU A 798 -4.68 12.56 49.97
N THR A 799 -5.96 12.53 50.36
CA THR A 799 -6.90 11.44 50.05
C THR A 799 -8.33 11.93 49.82
N GLY A 800 -9.10 11.20 49.01
CA GLY A 800 -10.52 11.50 48.73
C GLY A 800 -11.34 10.22 48.63
N THR A 801 -12.46 10.16 49.36
CA THR A 801 -13.36 8.98 49.38
C THR A 801 -14.63 9.25 48.59
N TYR A 802 -14.90 8.39 47.62
CA TYR A 802 -16.07 8.48 46.74
C TYR A 802 -16.79 7.12 46.67
N THR A 803 -18.08 7.15 46.38
CA THR A 803 -18.79 5.93 45.98
C THR A 803 -18.57 5.70 44.49
N VAL A 804 -17.87 4.63 44.13
CA VAL A 804 -17.69 4.20 42.75
C VAL A 804 -18.86 3.31 42.36
N VAL A 805 -19.58 3.68 41.31
CA VAL A 805 -20.65 2.88 40.70
C VAL A 805 -20.23 2.46 39.32
N PHE A 806 -20.11 1.16 39.10
CA PHE A 806 -19.79 0.56 37.82
C PHE A 806 -21.00 -0.19 37.28
N ASP A 807 -21.56 0.29 36.18
CA ASP A 807 -22.64 -0.41 35.48
C ASP A 807 -22.03 -1.12 34.26
N MET A 808 -21.76 -2.41 34.41
CA MET A 808 -21.24 -3.24 33.32
C MET A 808 -22.30 -3.48 32.23
N ASN A 809 -23.58 -3.42 32.58
CA ASN A 809 -24.67 -3.66 31.65
C ASN A 809 -24.88 -2.47 30.69
N GLN A 810 -24.66 -1.25 31.17
CA GLN A 810 -24.67 -0.03 30.35
C GLN A 810 -23.27 0.41 29.89
N GLY A 811 -22.21 -0.21 30.41
CA GLY A 811 -20.83 0.15 30.11
C GLY A 811 -20.51 1.57 30.59
N THR A 812 -20.79 1.86 31.87
CA THR A 812 -20.55 3.17 32.50
C THR A 812 -19.86 3.06 33.86
N VAL A 813 -19.13 4.11 34.25
CA VAL A 813 -18.58 4.30 35.60
C VAL A 813 -18.90 5.70 36.10
N GLU A 814 -19.28 5.80 37.37
CA GLU A 814 -19.68 7.04 38.02
C GLU A 814 -18.93 7.20 39.35
N LEU A 815 -18.51 8.43 39.66
CA LEU A 815 -18.03 8.81 40.98
C LEU A 815 -19.10 9.66 41.67
N ARG A 816 -19.67 9.15 42.75
CA ARG A 816 -20.59 9.92 43.59
C ARG A 816 -19.86 10.47 44.80
N GLU A 817 -20.12 11.74 45.10
CA GLU A 817 -19.66 12.36 46.35
C GLU A 817 -20.27 11.64 47.55
N SER A 818 -19.43 11.31 48.52
CA SER A 818 -19.86 10.76 49.79
C SER A 818 -20.51 11.89 50.60
N THR A 819 -21.84 11.94 50.70
CA THR A 819 -22.49 12.85 51.66
C THR A 819 -22.10 12.43 53.08
N PRO A 820 -21.50 13.33 53.90
CA PRO A 820 -21.12 12.98 55.26
C PRO A 820 -22.37 12.95 56.13
N ASP A 821 -22.93 11.76 56.35
CA ASP A 821 -23.80 11.52 57.49
C ASP A 821 -23.71 10.07 57.98
N ALA A 822 -23.53 9.97 59.30
CA ALA A 822 -23.53 8.78 60.16
C ALA A 822 -22.20 7.98 60.31
N ILE A 823 -21.18 8.62 60.88
CA ILE A 823 -20.38 7.95 61.92
C ILE A 823 -20.93 8.39 63.27
N GLY A 824 -21.57 7.47 63.99
CA GLY A 824 -21.98 7.65 65.37
C GLY A 824 -22.75 6.43 65.88
N GLU A 825 -22.11 5.69 66.80
CA GLU A 825 -22.72 4.73 67.74
C GLU A 825 -23.19 3.35 67.21
N ILE A 826 -22.37 2.31 67.44
CA ILE A 826 -22.52 1.32 68.53
C ILE A 826 -21.56 0.16 68.31
N ALA A 827 -20.60 0.02 69.22
CA ALA A 827 -19.96 -1.24 69.50
C ALA A 827 -20.84 -2.04 70.48
N GLY A 828 -21.20 -3.26 70.09
CA GLY A 828 -21.52 -4.36 71.00
C GLY A 828 -22.97 -4.51 71.48
N SER A 829 -23.74 -5.35 70.78
CA SER A 829 -24.47 -6.52 71.34
C SER A 829 -25.47 -7.06 70.29
N GLU A 830 -25.38 -8.35 69.93
CA GLU A 830 -26.57 -9.09 69.47
C GLU A 830 -27.70 -8.95 70.52
N PRO A 831 -29.01 -8.91 70.20
CA PRO A 831 -29.67 -9.72 69.18
C PRO A 831 -30.88 -9.06 68.42
N ASP A 832 -31.45 -9.84 67.51
CA ASP A 832 -32.89 -9.99 67.18
C ASP A 832 -33.40 -9.52 65.79
N VAL A 833 -34.09 -10.47 65.15
CA VAL A 833 -34.59 -10.44 63.77
C VAL A 833 -35.96 -9.75 63.72
N PRO A 834 -36.25 -8.79 62.81
CA PRO A 834 -37.61 -8.35 62.59
C PRO A 834 -38.35 -9.24 61.57
N ALA A 835 -39.44 -9.82 62.06
CA ALA A 835 -40.31 -10.79 61.41
C ALA A 835 -40.90 -10.37 60.05
N ARG A 836 -41.08 -11.37 59.18
CA ARG A 836 -41.93 -11.36 57.98
C ARG A 836 -43.33 -10.81 58.31
N ARG A 837 -43.79 -9.78 57.60
CA ARG A 837 -45.19 -9.31 57.64
C ARG A 837 -46.14 -10.40 57.09
N THR A 838 -46.83 -11.10 57.98
CA THR A 838 -47.90 -12.05 57.64
C THR A 838 -49.26 -11.33 57.66
N GLY A 839 -49.92 -11.26 56.51
CA GLY A 839 -51.23 -10.60 56.35
C GLY A 839 -51.66 -10.46 54.88
N ILE A 840 -52.97 -10.33 54.66
CA ILE A 840 -53.58 -10.06 53.34
C ILE A 840 -53.84 -8.55 53.27
N TYR A 841 -53.35 -7.90 52.24
CA TYR A 841 -53.53 -6.46 52.01
C TYR A 841 -54.14 -6.21 50.63
N THR A 842 -54.96 -5.19 50.49
CA THR A 842 -55.37 -4.68 49.17
C THR A 842 -54.15 -4.06 48.46
N LEU A 843 -54.24 -3.82 47.15
CA LEU A 843 -53.19 -3.13 46.39
C LEU A 843 -52.90 -1.70 46.89
N THR A 844 -53.82 -1.11 47.66
CA THR A 844 -53.67 0.20 48.29
C THR A 844 -53.13 0.13 49.73
N GLY A 845 -52.77 -1.06 50.22
CA GLY A 845 -52.11 -1.25 51.52
C GLY A 845 -53.05 -1.41 52.72
N GLN A 846 -54.37 -1.53 52.52
CA GLN A 846 -55.33 -1.81 53.61
C GLN A 846 -55.33 -3.29 53.98
N ARG A 847 -55.16 -3.61 55.26
CA ARG A 847 -55.19 -4.99 55.78
C ARG A 847 -56.63 -5.51 55.79
N VAL A 848 -56.84 -6.70 55.23
CA VAL A 848 -58.15 -7.39 55.24
C VAL A 848 -58.04 -8.74 55.94
N SER A 849 -59.12 -9.18 56.57
CA SER A 849 -59.15 -10.45 57.31
C SER A 849 -59.29 -11.69 56.43
N LYS A 850 -59.82 -11.54 55.20
CA LYS A 850 -59.96 -12.62 54.21
C LYS A 850 -60.00 -12.07 52.78
N ALA A 851 -59.30 -12.72 51.83
CA ALA A 851 -59.41 -12.41 50.41
C ALA A 851 -60.64 -13.09 49.79
N THR A 852 -61.46 -12.32 49.06
CA THR A 852 -62.60 -12.83 48.29
C THR A 852 -62.23 -12.99 46.81
N ARG A 853 -62.75 -12.16 45.89
CA ARG A 853 -62.39 -12.18 44.47
C ARG A 853 -61.69 -10.86 44.12
N GLY A 854 -60.45 -10.91 43.64
CA GLY A 854 -59.64 -9.71 43.35
C GLY A 854 -58.14 -9.89 43.61
N LEU A 855 -57.37 -8.82 43.36
CA LEU A 855 -55.92 -8.81 43.55
C LEU A 855 -55.53 -8.34 44.97
N TYR A 856 -54.71 -9.12 45.66
CA TYR A 856 -54.23 -8.82 47.02
C TYR A 856 -52.71 -8.98 47.12
N ILE A 857 -52.08 -8.34 48.09
CA ILE A 857 -50.71 -8.62 48.52
C ILE A 857 -50.79 -9.55 49.73
N ILE A 858 -50.42 -10.82 49.55
CA ILE A 858 -50.44 -11.84 50.60
C ILE A 858 -49.00 -12.28 50.83
N ASN A 859 -48.51 -12.11 52.06
CA ASN A 859 -47.13 -12.44 52.43
C ASN A 859 -46.08 -11.83 51.48
N GLY A 860 -46.32 -10.59 51.04
CA GLY A 860 -45.40 -9.83 50.19
C GLY A 860 -45.47 -10.14 48.69
N LYS A 861 -46.36 -11.02 48.23
CA LYS A 861 -46.57 -11.33 46.80
C LYS A 861 -47.95 -10.87 46.33
N LYS A 862 -48.03 -10.33 45.10
CA LYS A 862 -49.32 -10.05 44.44
C LYS A 862 -49.97 -11.38 44.04
N VAL A 863 -51.20 -11.60 44.49
CA VAL A 863 -51.98 -12.83 44.26
C VAL A 863 -53.37 -12.43 43.76
N LEU A 864 -53.78 -12.96 42.60
CA LEU A 864 -55.15 -12.87 42.09
C LEU A 864 -55.97 -14.02 42.66
N VAL A 865 -56.96 -13.71 43.49
CA VAL A 865 -57.91 -14.71 44.00
C VAL A 865 -59.12 -14.72 43.06
N LYS A 866 -59.32 -15.84 42.36
CA LYS A 866 -60.29 -16.01 41.27
C LYS A 866 -61.70 -16.34 41.74
#